data_AF-A0A228QUC4-F1
#
_entry.id   AF-A0A228QUC4-F1
#
_cell.length_a   1.000
_cell.length_b   1.000
_cell.length_c   1.000
_cell.angle_alpha   90.00
_cell.angle_beta   90.00
_cell.angle_gamma   90.00
#
_symmetry.space_group_name_H-M   'P 1'
#
loop_
_entity.id
_entity.type
_entity.pdbx_description
1 polymer ?
#
loop_
_entity_poly.entity_id
_entity_poly.type
_entity_poly.pdbx_seq_one_letter_code
_entity_poly.pdbx_strand_id
1 'polypeptide(L)'
;MSNKTAPKKKHHPAAAPHSAPKHAEPVDRPLSWAYPFTPADKSDAADPMTYFKALAKCGTGFFPLGISGMWHGGVHFDEGSAQMLTQDSGVRAIADGKIVAYRLNTKYEETKYPDNSLAHFSTGFVLVRHELKLPPKPAPKEPAKPASAPASAPAPASTTAAPPTPASAPADHAPANSKPGNDKPLVFFSLYMHTMDWNTYQKSLGQAKTDRHPNQVPLSPMSYWEGDRYYRVGDKAKDKQAVPKPKAPAQPPARRTDGADDLPINNTNENAPPPVDTDQDVALPPPETGLHIRELPNGKSKIIGILPTGAEIIAGEGDPAHPDWIKIKSIKSGTVLSAEVGKPVSPQAQWSYVFKGELDAVVDPQPLDTVVILKEPQRVKAGEVVAHVGQYQWPMKASPIPPKPNYPMLHLEVFAGPDLKDFIDRSRARAKELNEKNKPLLEIEPGAKLVSEIPTPDQKLTQSGLKLVPIGDVKKGSRWIKVQPKSVTNVPAKGKQKAQQKLADVGNPLWVESSLANTISTTNVAGWQNFPLDVSKASGPGADFRDVLRRTELDKLGEGNVAVDDKGHHWWNITVGSKDGSGLTGWVCDTDHPHVQLRSPWEWPGFELVDNGSVNPADMFKRHIHTTEQYMADEEGTEFLGETAKVNAGELITKIEKAIDTDHDGKVTAQELKHALETPWMAEAVSHLVVRNETEWGGGLGKWEELTPLMQKQTEMWKTELERLAKLQWWEQIKGVDGFPADLSPWHLHPIGLIGNFTAKEVTIGHALSDDGLWFIFSHEAQAGTTNRLHWPGGASGVTLGAGYDMKGRSEAGIAADMKAIGLSDEAAAGIAKAAGKQDSDANDFAKNNRNLVDLTHEQEVGLLRHTVKPYEEMVRRSIKIELSQNQFDALVSFAYNPAARWDSVTNLINDGKVDAAMSKIKEGIKSKGTVLPGLVHRRDDEVNLYQEGRYEMNGVPINHE
;
A
#
# COMPACT_ATOMS: atom_id res chain seq x y z
N MET A 1 40.82 -8.33 -63.00
CA MET A 1 40.43 -6.90 -62.96
C MET A 1 38.92 -6.78 -62.97
N SER A 2 38.37 -5.61 -62.64
CA SER A 2 36.94 -5.36 -62.41
C SER A 2 36.06 -5.53 -63.66
N ASN A 3 34.78 -5.92 -63.50
CA ASN A 3 33.69 -4.93 -63.56
C ASN A 3 32.36 -5.43 -62.93
N LYS A 4 31.40 -4.51 -62.74
CA LYS A 4 30.05 -4.78 -62.19
C LYS A 4 28.98 -4.85 -63.29
N THR A 5 27.98 -5.71 -63.10
CA THR A 5 26.60 -5.52 -63.63
C THR A 5 25.59 -6.22 -62.70
N ALA A 6 24.33 -5.76 -62.70
CA ALA A 6 23.35 -6.05 -61.63
C ALA A 6 22.26 -7.08 -61.99
N PRO A 7 21.66 -7.77 -60.99
CA PRO A 7 20.45 -8.58 -61.15
C PRO A 7 19.14 -7.82 -60.86
N LYS A 8 18.02 -8.40 -61.30
CA LYS A 8 16.68 -7.78 -61.41
C LYS A 8 15.86 -7.80 -60.10
N LYS A 9 14.85 -6.93 -60.01
CA LYS A 9 13.80 -6.96 -58.96
C LYS A 9 12.98 -8.27 -58.97
N LYS A 10 12.55 -8.71 -57.79
CA LYS A 10 11.30 -9.46 -57.53
C LYS A 10 10.62 -8.87 -56.28
N HIS A 11 9.35 -9.22 -56.03
CA HIS A 11 8.52 -8.63 -54.99
C HIS A 11 8.98 -8.96 -53.55
N HIS A 12 8.78 -8.01 -52.64
CA HIS A 12 8.61 -8.27 -51.21
C HIS A 12 7.10 -8.34 -50.88
N PRO A 13 6.66 -9.22 -49.97
CA PRO A 13 5.34 -9.12 -49.34
C PRO A 13 5.29 -7.94 -48.34
N ALA A 14 4.08 -7.55 -47.93
CA ALA A 14 3.88 -6.45 -46.98
C ALA A 14 4.40 -6.80 -45.56
N ALA A 15 4.91 -5.79 -44.85
CA ALA A 15 5.29 -5.93 -43.44
C ALA A 15 4.06 -6.03 -42.53
N ALA A 16 4.15 -6.83 -41.47
CA ALA A 16 3.18 -6.85 -40.39
C ALA A 16 3.22 -5.50 -39.63
N PRO A 17 2.10 -5.06 -39.02
CA PRO A 17 2.08 -3.85 -38.19
C PRO A 17 3.09 -3.98 -37.04
N HIS A 18 3.83 -2.89 -36.77
CA HIS A 18 4.78 -2.86 -35.67
C HIS A 18 4.05 -3.03 -34.33
N SER A 19 4.55 -3.91 -33.48
CA SER A 19 4.07 -4.04 -32.10
C SER A 19 4.26 -2.73 -31.36
N ALA A 20 3.26 -2.34 -30.56
CA ALA A 20 3.36 -1.19 -29.67
C ALA A 20 4.61 -1.27 -28.78
N PRO A 21 5.26 -0.13 -28.45
CA PRO A 21 6.42 -0.15 -27.57
C PRO A 21 6.02 -0.71 -26.21
N LYS A 22 6.78 -1.69 -25.70
CA LYS A 22 6.63 -2.16 -24.33
C LYS A 22 6.74 -0.96 -23.38
N HIS A 23 5.79 -0.84 -22.45
CA HIS A 23 5.93 0.09 -21.33
C HIS A 23 7.27 -0.16 -20.63
N ALA A 24 8.04 0.89 -20.39
CA ALA A 24 9.24 0.80 -19.59
C ALA A 24 8.87 0.41 -18.15
N GLU A 25 9.66 -0.48 -17.55
CA GLU A 25 9.48 -0.80 -16.13
C GLU A 25 9.74 0.44 -15.26
N PRO A 26 9.04 0.62 -14.14
CA PRO A 26 9.31 1.72 -13.22
C PRO A 26 10.76 1.68 -12.72
N VAL A 27 11.32 2.87 -12.47
CA VAL A 27 12.58 3.07 -11.72
C VAL A 27 12.56 2.21 -10.45
N ASP A 28 13.70 1.62 -10.09
CA ASP A 28 13.83 0.82 -8.86
C ASP A 28 13.35 1.61 -7.64
N ARG A 29 12.27 1.11 -7.05
CA ARG A 29 11.69 1.56 -5.78
C ARG A 29 11.73 0.38 -4.80
N PRO A 30 11.87 0.64 -3.49
CA PRO A 30 11.59 -0.38 -2.48
C PRO A 30 10.19 -0.98 -2.68
N LEU A 31 10.02 -2.24 -2.27
CA LEU A 31 8.71 -2.89 -2.28
C LEU A 31 7.79 -2.18 -1.27
N SER A 32 6.60 -1.75 -1.71
CA SER A 32 5.59 -1.20 -0.78
C SER A 32 4.97 -2.32 0.04
N TRP A 33 4.61 -2.04 1.30
CA TRP A 33 4.01 -2.99 2.24
C TRP A 33 2.77 -2.38 2.93
N ALA A 34 1.81 -3.22 3.33
CA ALA A 34 0.60 -2.83 4.04
C ALA A 34 0.04 -3.99 4.88
N TYR A 35 -0.75 -3.69 5.90
CA TYR A 35 -1.49 -4.70 6.66
C TYR A 35 -2.82 -5.05 5.97
N PRO A 36 -3.26 -6.33 6.05
CA PRO A 36 -4.39 -6.85 5.25
C PRO A 36 -5.75 -6.23 5.60
N PHE A 37 -5.90 -5.64 6.80
CA PHE A 37 -7.09 -4.95 7.27
C PHE A 37 -6.71 -3.65 8.00
N THR A 38 -7.66 -2.72 8.17
CA THR A 38 -7.48 -1.49 8.95
C THR A 38 -7.99 -1.69 10.37
N PRO A 39 -7.46 -0.98 11.39
CA PRO A 39 -8.07 -0.92 12.70
C PRO A 39 -9.52 -0.40 12.62
N ALA A 40 -10.41 -0.95 13.44
CA ALA A 40 -11.80 -0.53 13.55
C ALA A 40 -11.99 0.68 14.49
N ASP A 41 -10.94 1.08 15.22
CA ASP A 41 -10.93 2.20 16.15
C ASP A 41 -9.77 3.19 15.85
N LYS A 42 -9.20 3.83 16.88
CA LYS A 42 -8.08 4.78 16.75
C LYS A 42 -6.71 4.17 17.07
N SER A 43 -6.60 2.85 17.11
CA SER A 43 -5.31 2.16 17.26
C SER A 43 -4.38 2.50 16.08
N ASP A 44 -3.06 2.47 16.31
CA ASP A 44 -2.10 2.84 15.28
C ASP A 44 -2.07 1.77 14.17
N ALA A 45 -2.50 2.15 12.97
CA ALA A 45 -2.56 1.26 11.81
C ALA A 45 -1.18 0.85 11.28
N ALA A 46 -0.10 1.50 11.73
CA ALA A 46 1.26 1.12 11.41
C ALA A 46 1.85 0.09 12.41
N ASP A 47 1.30 -0.05 13.62
CA ASP A 47 1.83 -0.86 14.73
C ASP A 47 1.52 -2.36 14.55
N PRO A 48 2.52 -3.27 14.46
CA PRO A 48 2.33 -4.72 14.45
C PRO A 48 1.47 -5.22 15.61
N MET A 49 1.59 -4.61 16.78
CA MET A 49 0.91 -4.99 18.01
C MET A 49 -0.60 -4.79 17.94
N THR A 50 -1.09 -3.83 17.14
CA THR A 50 -2.51 -3.71 16.80
C THR A 50 -3.04 -4.99 16.12
N TYR A 51 -2.21 -5.61 15.28
CA TYR A 51 -2.57 -6.82 14.53
C TYR A 51 -2.29 -8.11 15.31
N PHE A 52 -1.20 -8.19 16.06
CA PHE A 52 -0.94 -9.33 16.95
C PHE A 52 -2.04 -9.48 18.00
N LYS A 53 -2.49 -8.38 18.64
CA LYS A 53 -3.62 -8.40 19.58
C LYS A 53 -4.97 -8.72 18.91
N ALA A 54 -5.13 -8.41 17.63
CA ALA A 54 -6.30 -8.86 16.87
C ALA A 54 -6.25 -10.38 16.59
N LEU A 55 -5.08 -10.92 16.22
CA LEU A 55 -4.85 -12.36 16.06
C LEU A 55 -4.99 -13.12 17.39
N ALA A 56 -4.57 -12.51 18.51
CA ALA A 56 -4.75 -13.03 19.86
C ALA A 56 -6.23 -13.15 20.28
N LYS A 57 -7.17 -12.52 19.55
CA LYS A 57 -8.61 -12.73 19.74
C LYS A 57 -9.17 -13.92 18.96
N CYS A 58 -8.48 -14.41 17.93
CA CYS A 58 -8.98 -15.47 17.06
C CYS A 58 -9.23 -16.78 17.82
N GLY A 59 -10.13 -17.61 17.29
CA GLY A 59 -10.44 -18.93 17.86
C GLY A 59 -9.47 -20.02 17.43
N THR A 60 -8.79 -19.87 16.29
CA THR A 60 -7.97 -20.90 15.64
C THR A 60 -6.83 -20.29 14.81
N GLY A 61 -5.90 -21.14 14.34
CA GLY A 61 -4.96 -20.81 13.26
C GLY A 61 -3.87 -19.81 13.64
N PHE A 62 -3.05 -20.19 14.60
CA PHE A 62 -1.88 -19.44 15.03
C PHE A 62 -0.64 -19.98 14.32
N PHE A 63 0.25 -19.08 13.90
CA PHE A 63 1.57 -19.46 13.41
C PHE A 63 2.50 -19.73 14.61
N PRO A 64 3.36 -20.77 14.59
CA PRO A 64 3.50 -21.82 13.59
C PRO A 64 2.74 -23.13 13.93
N LEU A 65 1.89 -23.13 14.98
CA LEU A 65 1.15 -24.30 15.44
C LEU A 65 -0.36 -24.03 15.56
N GLY A 66 -1.16 -24.84 14.88
CA GLY A 66 -2.62 -24.82 14.96
C GLY A 66 -3.14 -25.36 16.30
N ILE A 67 -4.46 -25.24 16.53
CA ILE A 67 -5.11 -25.68 17.79
C ILE A 67 -4.91 -27.16 18.14
N SER A 68 -4.62 -28.00 17.15
CA SER A 68 -4.27 -29.42 17.28
C SER A 68 -2.78 -29.67 17.60
N GLY A 69 -1.99 -28.63 17.93
CA GLY A 69 -0.55 -28.70 18.19
C GLY A 69 0.31 -29.10 16.97
N MET A 70 -0.33 -29.23 15.80
CA MET A 70 0.31 -29.55 14.52
C MET A 70 0.80 -28.27 13.84
N TRP A 71 1.75 -28.41 12.92
CA TRP A 71 2.19 -27.34 12.02
C TRP A 71 1.02 -26.58 11.38
N HIS A 72 1.14 -25.25 11.30
CA HIS A 72 0.21 -24.35 10.61
C HIS A 72 0.98 -23.20 9.95
N GLY A 73 0.85 -23.06 8.63
CA GLY A 73 1.75 -22.19 7.84
C GLY A 73 1.45 -20.70 7.85
N GLY A 74 0.22 -20.32 8.18
CA GLY A 74 -0.27 -18.95 8.11
C GLY A 74 -0.91 -18.46 9.39
N VAL A 75 -1.77 -17.44 9.29
CA VAL A 75 -2.58 -16.93 10.39
C VAL A 75 -4.05 -16.81 9.99
N HIS A 76 -4.97 -17.03 10.93
CA HIS A 76 -6.39 -16.81 10.69
C HIS A 76 -6.86 -15.42 11.15
N PHE A 77 -7.75 -14.82 10.38
CA PHE A 77 -8.58 -13.69 10.79
C PHE A 77 -10.04 -14.15 10.80
N ASP A 78 -10.71 -14.07 11.95
CA ASP A 78 -12.08 -14.55 12.16
C ASP A 78 -12.97 -13.50 12.85
N GLU A 79 -14.06 -13.90 13.50
CA GLU A 79 -14.96 -13.03 14.27
C GLU A 79 -14.26 -12.34 15.47
N GLY A 80 -13.22 -12.95 16.03
CA GLY A 80 -12.41 -12.40 17.12
C GLY A 80 -11.59 -11.20 16.69
N SER A 81 -10.84 -11.33 15.59
CA SER A 81 -10.07 -10.21 15.02
C SER A 81 -10.97 -9.13 14.42
N ALA A 82 -12.18 -9.47 13.95
CA ALA A 82 -13.16 -8.51 13.44
C ALA A 82 -13.68 -7.52 14.51
N GLN A 83 -13.46 -7.80 15.80
CA GLN A 83 -13.71 -6.84 16.89
C GLN A 83 -12.70 -5.68 16.92
N MET A 84 -11.58 -5.79 16.19
CA MET A 84 -10.49 -4.81 16.16
C MET A 84 -10.13 -4.37 14.74
N LEU A 85 -10.58 -5.09 13.70
CA LEU A 85 -10.20 -4.88 12.31
C LEU A 85 -11.42 -4.81 11.38
N THR A 86 -11.40 -3.90 10.41
CA THR A 86 -12.47 -3.69 9.41
C THR A 86 -12.47 -4.78 8.32
N GLN A 87 -12.82 -6.00 8.71
CA GLN A 87 -12.81 -7.20 7.83
C GLN A 87 -13.92 -7.22 6.76
N ASP A 88 -14.96 -6.40 6.93
CA ASP A 88 -16.06 -6.21 5.98
C ASP A 88 -15.63 -5.45 4.71
N SER A 89 -14.66 -4.54 4.87
CA SER A 89 -14.14 -3.63 3.84
C SER A 89 -13.20 -4.31 2.82
N GLY A 90 -13.09 -5.64 2.88
CA GLY A 90 -12.24 -6.45 2.02
C GLY A 90 -10.84 -6.71 2.57
N VAL A 91 -10.20 -7.72 2.00
CA VAL A 91 -8.85 -8.20 2.32
C VAL A 91 -7.85 -7.52 1.38
N ARG A 92 -6.82 -6.88 1.92
CA ARG A 92 -5.84 -6.14 1.12
C ARG A 92 -4.54 -6.91 0.88
N ALA A 93 -3.92 -6.66 -0.27
CA ALA A 93 -2.59 -7.18 -0.58
C ALA A 93 -1.54 -6.64 0.40
N ILE A 94 -0.75 -7.53 0.99
CA ILE A 94 0.27 -7.17 1.99
C ILE A 94 1.48 -6.42 1.43
N ALA A 95 1.69 -6.52 0.11
CA ALA A 95 2.80 -5.87 -0.59
C ALA A 95 2.46 -5.66 -2.07
N ASP A 96 3.20 -4.79 -2.75
CA ASP A 96 3.14 -4.66 -4.21
C ASP A 96 3.42 -6.02 -4.87
N GLY A 97 2.71 -6.36 -5.95
CA GLY A 97 2.88 -7.66 -6.58
C GLY A 97 2.08 -7.87 -7.86
N LYS A 98 1.88 -9.14 -8.20
CA LYS A 98 1.02 -9.59 -9.30
C LYS A 98 0.16 -10.75 -8.81
N ILE A 99 -1.16 -10.65 -8.96
CA ILE A 99 -2.09 -11.77 -8.81
C ILE A 99 -1.75 -12.76 -9.92
N VAL A 100 -1.40 -14.00 -9.57
CA VAL A 100 -0.93 -15.04 -10.51
C VAL A 100 -1.92 -16.20 -10.64
N ALA A 101 -2.66 -16.51 -9.59
CA ALA A 101 -3.69 -17.54 -9.63
C ALA A 101 -4.82 -17.23 -8.63
N TYR A 102 -6.00 -17.82 -8.88
CA TYR A 102 -7.13 -17.79 -7.95
C TYR A 102 -8.00 -19.05 -8.10
N ARG A 103 -8.86 -19.30 -7.11
CA ARG A 103 -10.05 -20.17 -7.24
C ARG A 103 -11.24 -19.37 -6.72
N LEU A 104 -12.31 -19.25 -7.51
CA LEU A 104 -13.57 -18.61 -7.10
C LEU A 104 -14.65 -19.68 -7.04
N ASN A 105 -15.27 -19.88 -5.87
CA ASN A 105 -16.34 -20.85 -5.76
C ASN A 105 -17.65 -20.35 -6.35
N THR A 106 -18.44 -21.21 -7.02
CA THR A 106 -19.82 -20.87 -7.41
C THR A 106 -20.67 -20.59 -6.17
N LYS A 107 -20.58 -21.52 -5.21
CA LYS A 107 -21.13 -21.42 -3.85
C LYS A 107 -20.14 -22.06 -2.87
N TYR A 108 -20.20 -21.75 -1.58
CA TYR A 108 -19.42 -22.49 -0.58
C TYR A 108 -19.65 -24.02 -0.69
N GLU A 109 -18.57 -24.77 -0.51
CA GLU A 109 -18.60 -26.23 -0.41
C GLU A 109 -19.37 -26.64 0.83
N GLU A 110 -20.06 -27.78 0.75
CA GLU A 110 -20.82 -28.37 1.84
C GLU A 110 -20.19 -29.72 2.20
N THR A 111 -19.91 -29.91 3.49
CA THR A 111 -19.53 -31.19 4.07
C THR A 111 -20.66 -31.67 4.98
N LYS A 112 -21.03 -32.95 4.84
CA LYS A 112 -22.02 -33.62 5.69
C LYS A 112 -21.34 -34.68 6.55
N TYR A 113 -21.43 -34.53 7.87
CA TYR A 113 -20.86 -35.45 8.84
C TYR A 113 -21.82 -36.63 9.16
N PRO A 114 -21.31 -37.73 9.77
CA PRO A 114 -22.10 -38.95 10.01
C PRO A 114 -23.34 -38.78 10.89
N ASP A 115 -23.37 -37.75 11.74
CA ASP A 115 -24.54 -37.37 12.56
C ASP A 115 -25.64 -36.64 11.78
N ASN A 116 -25.41 -36.37 10.49
CA ASN A 116 -26.20 -35.53 9.58
C ASN A 116 -26.07 -34.02 9.82
N SER A 117 -25.09 -33.57 10.61
CA SER A 117 -24.73 -32.16 10.64
C SER A 117 -24.03 -31.73 9.34
N LEU A 118 -24.19 -30.46 8.99
CA LEU A 118 -23.69 -29.83 7.76
C LEU A 118 -22.77 -28.65 8.12
N ALA A 119 -21.68 -28.49 7.38
CA ALA A 119 -20.76 -27.36 7.49
C ALA A 119 -20.46 -26.76 6.09
N HIS A 120 -20.49 -25.43 6.00
CA HIS A 120 -20.04 -24.68 4.82
C HIS A 120 -18.57 -24.25 4.95
N PHE A 121 -17.80 -24.40 3.87
CA PHE A 121 -16.44 -23.89 3.79
C PHE A 121 -16.08 -23.40 2.39
N SER A 122 -15.16 -22.46 2.31
CA SER A 122 -14.58 -21.99 1.04
C SER A 122 -13.31 -22.75 0.71
N THR A 123 -13.20 -23.20 -0.54
CA THR A 123 -11.94 -23.66 -1.14
C THR A 123 -11.31 -22.59 -2.04
N GLY A 124 -11.95 -21.42 -2.14
CA GLY A 124 -11.51 -20.28 -2.93
C GLY A 124 -10.31 -19.58 -2.31
N PHE A 125 -9.41 -19.11 -3.18
CA PHE A 125 -8.20 -18.37 -2.79
C PHE A 125 -7.80 -17.34 -3.82
N VAL A 126 -6.89 -16.45 -3.42
CA VAL A 126 -6.08 -15.60 -4.31
C VAL A 126 -4.60 -15.83 -3.97
N LEU A 127 -3.76 -15.96 -4.99
CA LEU A 127 -2.31 -16.10 -4.85
C LEU A 127 -1.63 -14.91 -5.53
N VAL A 128 -0.85 -14.16 -4.75
CA VAL A 128 -0.09 -12.98 -5.20
C VAL A 128 1.40 -13.31 -5.16
N ARG A 129 2.10 -13.04 -6.27
CA ARG A 129 3.55 -13.17 -6.41
C ARG A 129 4.20 -11.80 -6.22
N HIS A 130 5.23 -11.73 -5.40
CA HIS A 130 6.00 -10.54 -5.05
C HIS A 130 7.47 -10.69 -5.47
N GLU A 131 8.19 -9.56 -5.54
CA GLU A 131 9.63 -9.54 -5.83
C GLU A 131 10.35 -8.59 -4.86
N LEU A 132 11.07 -9.14 -3.88
CA LEU A 132 11.90 -8.34 -2.99
C LEU A 132 13.30 -8.17 -3.61
N LYS A 133 13.56 -6.99 -4.18
CA LYS A 133 14.88 -6.59 -4.68
C LYS A 133 15.77 -6.15 -3.52
N LEU A 134 17.08 -6.42 -3.62
CA LEU A 134 18.06 -5.83 -2.71
C LEU A 134 18.21 -4.32 -2.98
N PRO A 135 18.47 -3.49 -1.96
CA PRO A 135 18.74 -2.06 -2.15
C PRO A 135 20.02 -1.87 -2.98
N PRO A 136 20.10 -0.78 -3.77
CA PRO A 136 21.21 -0.56 -4.69
C PRO A 136 22.55 -0.45 -3.95
N LYS A 137 23.64 -0.95 -4.57
CA LYS A 137 24.99 -0.76 -4.02
C LYS A 137 25.32 0.73 -3.96
N PRO A 138 25.91 1.24 -2.85
CA PRO A 138 26.40 2.62 -2.80
C PRO A 138 27.44 2.87 -3.90
N ALA A 139 27.45 4.10 -4.43
CA ALA A 139 28.44 4.50 -5.42
C ALA A 139 29.87 4.29 -4.86
N PRO A 140 30.81 3.72 -5.64
CA PRO A 140 32.18 3.57 -5.19
C PRO A 140 32.77 4.95 -4.91
N LYS A 141 33.28 5.15 -3.68
CA LYS A 141 33.92 6.42 -3.29
C LYS A 141 35.05 6.74 -4.28
N GLU A 142 35.00 7.91 -4.92
CA GLU A 142 36.11 8.35 -5.77
C GLU A 142 37.42 8.29 -4.97
N PRO A 143 38.51 7.75 -5.52
CA PRO A 143 39.79 7.74 -4.83
C PRO A 143 40.22 9.19 -4.61
N ALA A 144 40.31 9.60 -3.34
CA ALA A 144 40.65 10.97 -2.96
C ALA A 144 41.94 11.40 -3.67
N LYS A 145 41.87 12.49 -4.45
CA LYS A 145 43.03 13.03 -5.17
C LYS A 145 44.21 13.19 -4.20
N PRO A 146 45.36 12.53 -4.44
CA PRO A 146 46.52 12.68 -3.57
C PRO A 146 46.93 14.15 -3.48
N ALA A 147 47.05 14.67 -2.26
CA ALA A 147 47.61 15.98 -2.03
C ALA A 147 49.06 16.00 -2.57
N SER A 148 49.41 17.02 -3.35
CA SER A 148 50.69 17.11 -4.04
C SER A 148 51.84 17.38 -3.06
N ALA A 149 52.52 16.31 -2.62
CA ALA A 149 53.77 16.40 -1.88
C ALA A 149 54.97 16.69 -2.83
N PRO A 150 56.00 17.44 -2.41
CA PRO A 150 57.21 17.69 -3.22
C PRO A 150 58.07 16.44 -3.46
N ALA A 151 58.96 16.52 -4.46
CA ALA A 151 59.73 15.38 -4.98
C ALA A 151 61.14 15.20 -4.38
N SER A 152 61.83 14.13 -4.81
CA SER A 152 63.15 13.59 -4.40
C SER A 152 63.14 12.80 -3.07
N ALA A 153 63.93 11.72 -2.88
CA ALA A 153 65.04 11.15 -3.66
C ALA A 153 64.96 9.59 -3.73
N PRO A 154 65.85 8.86 -4.46
CA PRO A 154 65.60 7.46 -4.88
C PRO A 154 66.08 6.36 -3.91
N ALA A 155 65.62 5.12 -4.15
CA ALA A 155 65.92 3.93 -3.36
C ALA A 155 67.01 3.01 -3.97
N PRO A 156 67.67 2.15 -3.16
CA PRO A 156 68.36 0.93 -3.61
C PRO A 156 67.49 -0.34 -3.40
N ALA A 157 67.90 -1.49 -3.95
CA ALA A 157 67.06 -2.69 -4.04
C ALA A 157 67.73 -4.01 -3.57
N SER A 158 66.89 -4.96 -3.15
CA SER A 158 67.05 -6.43 -3.19
C SER A 158 68.17 -7.14 -2.42
N THR A 159 67.85 -8.23 -1.71
CA THR A 159 68.27 -9.61 -2.09
C THR A 159 67.57 -10.75 -1.32
N THR A 160 67.15 -11.76 -2.09
CA THR A 160 66.84 -13.19 -1.84
C THR A 160 67.13 -13.90 -0.49
N ALA A 161 66.21 -14.79 -0.06
CA ALA A 161 66.48 -16.21 0.29
C ALA A 161 65.16 -17.04 0.51
N ALA A 162 65.17 -18.36 0.19
CA ALA A 162 64.12 -19.38 0.44
C ALA A 162 64.65 -20.80 0.07
N PRO A 163 63.97 -21.94 0.37
CA PRO A 163 62.74 -22.19 1.14
C PRO A 163 63.09 -22.78 2.54
N PRO A 164 62.76 -24.03 3.04
CA PRO A 164 62.09 -25.24 2.49
C PRO A 164 60.78 -25.66 3.23
N THR A 165 60.36 -26.93 3.09
CA THR A 165 59.14 -27.64 3.58
C THR A 165 59.48 -29.14 3.83
N PRO A 166 58.57 -30.08 4.25
CA PRO A 166 57.12 -30.02 4.55
C PRO A 166 56.64 -30.74 5.85
N ALA A 167 55.33 -30.67 6.19
CA ALA A 167 54.48 -31.83 6.57
C ALA A 167 53.00 -31.48 6.92
N SER A 168 52.07 -31.93 6.05
CA SER A 168 50.73 -32.50 6.31
C SER A 168 49.81 -32.09 7.50
N ALA A 169 48.67 -31.44 7.21
CA ALA A 169 47.32 -31.74 7.74
C ALA A 169 46.23 -31.04 6.86
N PRO A 170 44.92 -31.32 6.96
CA PRO A 170 44.00 -31.23 5.81
C PRO A 170 43.50 -29.82 5.48
N ALA A 171 42.93 -29.67 4.27
CA ALA A 171 42.43 -28.40 3.75
C ALA A 171 40.92 -28.24 3.95
N ASP A 172 40.51 -27.15 4.59
CA ASP A 172 39.18 -26.56 4.41
C ASP A 172 39.06 -25.91 3.03
N HIS A 173 37.84 -25.88 2.48
CA HIS A 173 37.58 -25.31 1.17
C HIS A 173 37.65 -23.77 1.20
N ALA A 174 38.75 -23.21 0.68
CA ALA A 174 38.89 -21.79 0.43
C ALA A 174 37.77 -21.28 -0.53
N PRO A 175 37.24 -20.06 -0.31
CA PRO A 175 36.15 -19.52 -1.12
C PRO A 175 36.58 -19.34 -2.58
N ALA A 176 35.84 -19.94 -3.50
CA ALA A 176 36.10 -19.79 -4.93
C ALA A 176 35.83 -18.35 -5.41
N ASN A 177 36.67 -17.86 -6.33
CA ASN A 177 36.48 -16.55 -6.98
C ASN A 177 35.10 -16.47 -7.65
N SER A 178 34.15 -15.79 -7.01
CA SER A 178 32.83 -15.55 -7.55
C SER A 178 32.89 -14.48 -8.65
N LYS A 179 32.27 -14.78 -9.79
CA LYS A 179 31.83 -13.75 -10.75
C LYS A 179 30.92 -12.76 -10.00
N PRO A 180 30.77 -11.50 -10.47
CA PRO A 180 29.77 -10.59 -9.92
C PRO A 180 28.40 -11.28 -9.90
N GLY A 181 27.91 -11.54 -8.68
CA GLY A 181 26.64 -12.20 -8.47
C GLY A 181 25.53 -11.33 -9.04
N ASN A 182 24.63 -11.94 -9.81
CA ASN A 182 23.46 -11.23 -10.31
C ASN A 182 22.58 -10.86 -9.11
N ASP A 183 22.17 -9.60 -8.97
CA ASP A 183 21.31 -9.12 -7.87
C ASP A 183 19.84 -9.59 -8.07
N LYS A 184 19.65 -10.91 -8.21
CA LYS A 184 18.35 -11.55 -8.41
C LYS A 184 17.45 -11.24 -7.20
N PRO A 185 16.22 -10.72 -7.40
CA PRO A 185 15.25 -10.59 -6.33
C PRO A 185 14.89 -11.95 -5.74
N LEU A 186 14.44 -11.93 -4.49
CA LEU A 186 13.65 -13.02 -3.91
C LEU A 186 12.26 -12.99 -4.55
N VAL A 187 11.78 -14.15 -5.00
CA VAL A 187 10.36 -14.35 -5.31
C VAL A 187 9.71 -14.99 -4.08
N PHE A 188 8.65 -14.35 -3.60
CA PHE A 188 7.82 -14.89 -2.51
C PHE A 188 6.34 -14.67 -2.85
N PHE A 189 5.47 -15.38 -2.14
CA PHE A 189 4.03 -15.40 -2.40
C PHE A 189 3.26 -15.06 -1.13
N SER A 190 2.10 -14.42 -1.30
CA SER A 190 1.06 -14.38 -0.27
C SER A 190 -0.21 -15.06 -0.78
N LEU A 191 -0.78 -15.92 0.07
CA LEU A 191 -1.99 -16.69 -0.17
C LEU A 191 -3.10 -16.17 0.72
N TYR A 192 -4.21 -15.79 0.10
CA TYR A 192 -5.44 -15.35 0.77
C TYR A 192 -6.47 -16.46 0.57
N MET A 193 -6.61 -17.36 1.54
CA MET A 193 -7.39 -18.60 1.45
C MET A 193 -8.70 -18.53 2.25
N HIS A 194 -9.71 -19.26 1.80
CA HIS A 194 -11.12 -19.17 2.22
C HIS A 194 -11.78 -17.84 1.83
N THR A 195 -11.74 -17.49 0.53
CA THR A 195 -12.36 -16.27 0.01
C THR A 195 -13.88 -16.41 -0.22
N MET A 196 -14.57 -15.29 -0.39
CA MET A 196 -16.02 -15.24 -0.56
C MET A 196 -16.52 -15.86 -1.88
N ASP A 197 -17.66 -16.58 -1.83
CA ASP A 197 -18.26 -17.25 -2.98
C ASP A 197 -19.00 -16.30 -3.94
N TRP A 198 -19.10 -16.68 -5.21
CA TRP A 198 -19.76 -15.87 -6.24
C TRP A 198 -21.24 -15.59 -5.92
N ASN A 199 -21.94 -16.60 -5.37
CA ASN A 199 -23.32 -16.49 -4.91
C ASN A 199 -23.52 -15.34 -3.88
N THR A 200 -22.56 -15.05 -3.01
CA THR A 200 -22.66 -13.92 -2.06
C THR A 200 -22.46 -12.56 -2.73
N TYR A 201 -21.54 -12.43 -3.70
CA TYR A 201 -21.46 -11.22 -4.54
C TYR A 201 -22.77 -11.00 -5.33
N GLN A 202 -23.35 -12.05 -5.93
CA GLN A 202 -24.62 -11.98 -6.64
C GLN A 202 -25.77 -11.49 -5.74
N LYS A 203 -25.84 -11.96 -4.49
CA LYS A 203 -26.83 -11.48 -3.51
C LYS A 203 -26.64 -10.00 -3.16
N SER A 204 -25.41 -9.57 -2.89
CA SER A 204 -25.10 -8.16 -2.57
C SER A 204 -25.46 -7.23 -3.74
N LEU A 205 -25.05 -7.59 -4.96
CA LEU A 205 -25.39 -6.85 -6.19
C LEU A 205 -26.90 -6.85 -6.48
N GLY A 206 -27.62 -7.91 -6.09
CA GLY A 206 -29.09 -7.98 -6.19
C GLY A 206 -29.78 -7.05 -5.20
N GLN A 207 -29.38 -7.08 -3.93
CA GLN A 207 -29.89 -6.21 -2.86
C GLN A 207 -29.65 -4.72 -3.17
N ALA A 208 -28.49 -4.39 -3.71
CA ALA A 208 -28.13 -3.04 -4.14
C ALA A 208 -29.03 -2.46 -5.24
N LYS A 209 -29.79 -3.29 -5.98
CA LYS A 209 -30.78 -2.83 -6.97
C LYS A 209 -32.18 -2.63 -6.38
N THR A 210 -32.48 -3.22 -5.22
CA THR A 210 -33.82 -3.17 -4.60
C THR A 210 -33.92 -2.18 -3.45
N ASP A 211 -32.82 -1.93 -2.73
CA ASP A 211 -32.79 -0.93 -1.66
C ASP A 211 -32.62 0.50 -2.21
N ARG A 212 -33.25 1.47 -1.55
CA ARG A 212 -33.10 2.91 -1.85
C ARG A 212 -32.13 3.61 -0.90
N HIS A 213 -31.83 3.00 0.25
CA HIS A 213 -30.91 3.51 1.26
C HIS A 213 -30.05 2.36 1.83
N PRO A 214 -29.22 1.71 1.00
CA PRO A 214 -28.39 0.59 1.45
C PRO A 214 -27.41 1.03 2.54
N ASN A 215 -27.47 0.39 3.71
CA ASN A 215 -26.59 0.65 4.85
C ASN A 215 -25.14 0.15 4.66
N GLN A 216 -24.84 -0.55 3.55
CA GLN A 216 -23.53 -1.10 3.23
C GLN A 216 -23.21 -0.88 1.74
N VAL A 217 -21.92 -0.68 1.43
CA VAL A 217 -21.46 -0.55 0.04
C VAL A 217 -21.60 -1.90 -0.68
N PRO A 218 -22.15 -1.95 -1.91
CA PRO A 218 -22.29 -3.20 -2.66
C PRO A 218 -20.94 -3.85 -2.99
N LEU A 219 -20.85 -5.17 -2.81
CA LEU A 219 -19.63 -5.93 -3.10
C LEU A 219 -19.31 -5.88 -4.60
N SER A 220 -18.14 -5.32 -4.94
CA SER A 220 -17.68 -5.22 -6.32
C SER A 220 -17.00 -6.51 -6.80
N PRO A 221 -17.40 -7.11 -7.93
CA PRO A 221 -16.69 -8.24 -8.55
C PRO A 221 -15.25 -7.89 -8.87
N MET A 222 -14.31 -8.75 -8.49
CA MET A 222 -12.89 -8.46 -8.64
C MET A 222 -12.48 -8.29 -10.11
N SER A 223 -11.52 -7.42 -10.37
CA SER A 223 -11.01 -7.11 -11.72
C SER A 223 -10.32 -8.28 -12.40
N TYR A 224 -9.60 -9.10 -11.63
CA TYR A 224 -8.75 -10.19 -12.14
C TYR A 224 -9.49 -11.49 -12.48
N TRP A 225 -10.80 -11.60 -12.21
CA TRP A 225 -11.55 -12.81 -12.61
C TRP A 225 -11.69 -12.88 -14.14
N GLU A 226 -11.22 -13.98 -14.72
CA GLU A 226 -11.55 -14.38 -16.09
C GLU A 226 -13.07 -14.64 -16.21
N GLY A 227 -13.61 -14.52 -17.42
CA GLY A 227 -15.03 -14.61 -17.71
C GLY A 227 -15.54 -13.41 -18.52
N ASP A 228 -16.85 -13.41 -18.79
CA ASP A 228 -17.48 -12.42 -19.65
C ASP A 228 -17.86 -11.16 -18.85
N ARG A 229 -17.43 -9.99 -19.33
CA ARG A 229 -17.87 -8.67 -18.83
C ARG A 229 -18.67 -7.97 -19.92
N TYR A 230 -19.96 -7.79 -19.68
CA TYR A 230 -20.92 -7.26 -20.64
C TYR A 230 -21.90 -6.31 -19.95
N TYR A 231 -22.71 -5.62 -20.75
CA TYR A 231 -23.76 -4.74 -20.26
C TYR A 231 -25.11 -5.24 -20.73
N ARG A 232 -26.11 -5.25 -19.85
CA ARG A 232 -27.51 -5.55 -20.19
C ARG A 232 -28.33 -4.27 -20.14
N VAL A 233 -29.26 -4.11 -21.08
CA VAL A 233 -30.25 -3.01 -21.05
C VAL A 233 -31.23 -3.28 -19.91
N GLY A 234 -31.13 -2.52 -18.82
CA GLY A 234 -31.97 -2.68 -17.63
C GLY A 234 -33.23 -1.81 -17.65
N ASP A 235 -34.06 -1.94 -16.60
CA ASP A 235 -35.36 -1.24 -16.46
C ASP A 235 -35.26 0.29 -16.35
N LYS A 236 -34.05 0.84 -16.35
CA LYS A 236 -33.75 2.26 -16.48
C LYS A 236 -34.05 2.77 -17.89
N ALA A 237 -33.76 1.93 -18.89
CA ALA A 237 -33.94 2.24 -20.30
C ALA A 237 -35.43 2.24 -20.68
N LYS A 238 -35.93 3.44 -20.99
CA LYS A 238 -37.37 3.73 -21.21
C LYS A 238 -37.64 4.44 -22.53
N ASP A 239 -36.64 4.48 -23.41
CA ASP A 239 -36.81 4.95 -24.77
C ASP A 239 -37.80 4.06 -25.51
N LYS A 240 -38.53 4.64 -26.46
CA LYS A 240 -39.51 3.91 -27.29
C LYS A 240 -39.21 4.09 -28.76
N GLN A 241 -39.33 3.01 -29.51
CA GLN A 241 -39.23 3.03 -30.96
C GLN A 241 -40.23 4.02 -31.56
N ALA A 242 -39.80 4.85 -32.52
CA ALA A 242 -40.69 5.84 -33.13
C ALA A 242 -41.78 5.17 -33.97
N VAL A 243 -43.02 5.65 -33.87
CA VAL A 243 -44.12 5.18 -34.72
C VAL A 243 -44.21 6.09 -35.97
N PRO A 244 -44.30 5.53 -37.19
CA PRO A 244 -44.54 6.31 -38.39
C PRO A 244 -45.77 7.22 -38.25
N LYS A 245 -45.63 8.50 -38.60
CA LYS A 245 -46.78 9.41 -38.64
C LYS A 245 -47.71 9.02 -39.79
N PRO A 246 -49.04 8.98 -39.60
CA PRO A 246 -49.98 8.78 -40.69
C PRO A 246 -49.74 9.78 -41.83
N LYS A 247 -49.86 9.32 -43.08
CA LYS A 247 -49.87 10.23 -44.24
C LYS A 247 -50.99 11.25 -44.06
N ALA A 248 -50.66 12.53 -44.04
CA ALA A 248 -51.67 13.57 -44.10
C ALA A 248 -52.44 13.44 -45.44
N PRO A 249 -53.78 13.56 -45.46
CA PRO A 249 -54.55 13.47 -46.69
C PRO A 249 -54.12 14.56 -47.67
N ALA A 250 -54.00 14.20 -48.96
CA ALA A 250 -53.53 15.12 -49.99
C ALA A 250 -54.46 16.33 -50.11
N GLN A 251 -53.88 17.54 -50.11
CA GLN A 251 -54.66 18.75 -50.37
C GLN A 251 -55.20 18.73 -51.81
N PRO A 252 -56.49 19.02 -52.04
CA PRO A 252 -57.04 19.12 -53.38
C PRO A 252 -56.41 20.32 -54.13
N PRO A 253 -56.24 20.23 -55.46
CA PRO A 253 -55.56 21.27 -56.24
C PRO A 253 -56.31 22.60 -56.22
N ALA A 254 -55.56 23.70 -56.18
CA ALA A 254 -56.10 25.05 -56.12
C ALA A 254 -56.98 25.37 -57.36
N ARG A 255 -58.25 25.68 -57.11
CA ARG A 255 -59.24 25.99 -58.15
C ARG A 255 -58.96 27.38 -58.72
N ARG A 256 -58.50 27.46 -59.97
CA ARG A 256 -58.58 28.70 -60.75
C ARG A 256 -60.06 29.03 -61.02
N THR A 257 -60.43 30.28 -60.83
CA THR A 257 -61.61 30.88 -61.48
C THR A 257 -61.17 31.58 -62.76
N ASP A 258 -62.13 32.22 -63.44
CA ASP A 258 -61.94 33.08 -64.62
C ASP A 258 -61.56 32.27 -65.88
N GLY A 259 -62.43 32.08 -66.88
CA GLY A 259 -63.84 32.47 -67.05
C GLY A 259 -64.25 32.29 -68.52
N ALA A 260 -65.56 32.13 -68.82
CA ALA A 260 -66.12 31.82 -70.16
C ALA A 260 -65.73 30.43 -70.74
N ASP A 261 -66.58 29.69 -71.47
CA ASP A 261 -68.00 29.87 -71.82
C ASP A 261 -68.73 28.50 -71.96
N ASP A 262 -70.06 28.58 -71.99
CA ASP A 262 -71.04 27.67 -72.60
C ASP A 262 -71.36 26.25 -72.05
N LEU A 263 -72.54 25.78 -72.50
CA LEU A 263 -73.35 24.69 -71.95
C LEU A 263 -73.36 23.43 -72.89
N PRO A 264 -74.38 22.54 -72.93
CA PRO A 264 -74.29 21.27 -72.20
C PRO A 264 -74.63 20.01 -73.03
N ILE A 265 -73.94 18.87 -72.83
CA ILE A 265 -74.33 17.61 -73.48
C ILE A 265 -74.25 16.40 -72.53
N ASN A 266 -75.38 15.72 -72.35
CA ASN A 266 -75.46 14.36 -71.80
C ASN A 266 -74.89 13.34 -72.80
N ASN A 267 -74.13 12.34 -72.34
CA ASN A 267 -74.46 10.97 -72.75
C ASN A 267 -73.96 9.89 -71.78
N THR A 268 -74.55 8.70 -71.92
CA THR A 268 -74.41 7.54 -71.02
C THR A 268 -73.43 6.48 -71.55
N ASN A 269 -72.99 5.60 -70.64
CA ASN A 269 -72.28 4.33 -70.86
C ASN A 269 -70.81 4.47 -71.36
N GLU A 270 -69.90 3.53 -71.08
CA GLU A 270 -70.05 2.20 -70.46
C GLU A 270 -68.81 1.75 -69.65
N ASN A 271 -69.04 0.78 -68.76
CA ASN A 271 -68.09 -0.08 -68.02
C ASN A 271 -66.57 0.13 -68.17
N ALA A 272 -65.93 0.53 -67.06
CA ALA A 272 -64.58 0.11 -66.70
C ALA A 272 -64.59 -0.40 -65.23
N PRO A 273 -63.81 -1.43 -64.86
CA PRO A 273 -63.82 -1.97 -63.50
C PRO A 273 -63.20 -0.99 -62.49
N PRO A 274 -63.55 -1.08 -61.20
CA PRO A 274 -62.88 -0.29 -60.17
C PRO A 274 -61.38 -0.62 -60.10
N PRO A 275 -60.52 0.35 -59.73
CA PRO A 275 -59.14 0.04 -59.36
C PRO A 275 -59.14 -0.98 -58.22
N VAL A 276 -58.26 -1.98 -58.29
CA VAL A 276 -58.08 -2.91 -57.16
C VAL A 276 -57.42 -2.15 -56.03
N ASP A 277 -58.08 -2.10 -54.88
CA ASP A 277 -57.55 -1.46 -53.68
C ASP A 277 -56.51 -2.38 -53.03
N THR A 278 -55.23 -2.17 -53.37
CA THR A 278 -54.10 -3.02 -52.95
C THR A 278 -53.21 -2.39 -51.90
N ASP A 279 -53.71 -1.43 -51.11
CA ASP A 279 -53.10 -1.10 -49.81
C ASP A 279 -53.76 -1.99 -48.74
N GLN A 280 -53.28 -3.23 -48.61
CA GLN A 280 -53.51 -4.01 -47.40
C GLN A 280 -52.84 -3.28 -46.23
N ASP A 281 -53.63 -2.84 -45.25
CA ASP A 281 -53.13 -2.27 -44.00
C ASP A 281 -52.37 -3.36 -43.20
N VAL A 282 -51.07 -3.50 -43.50
CA VAL A 282 -50.16 -4.38 -42.76
C VAL A 282 -49.99 -3.78 -41.38
N ALA A 283 -50.77 -4.30 -40.42
CA ALA A 283 -50.74 -3.87 -39.03
C ALA A 283 -49.31 -3.91 -38.48
N LEU A 284 -48.71 -2.72 -38.33
CA LEU A 284 -47.35 -2.57 -37.85
C LEU A 284 -47.23 -3.12 -36.41
N PRO A 285 -46.12 -3.81 -36.08
CA PRO A 285 -45.92 -4.30 -34.72
C PRO A 285 -45.88 -3.14 -33.71
N PRO A 286 -46.28 -3.37 -32.45
CA PRO A 286 -46.25 -2.32 -31.43
C PRO A 286 -44.81 -1.83 -31.20
N PRO A 287 -44.59 -0.53 -30.96
CA PRO A 287 -43.26 0.02 -30.72
C PRO A 287 -42.64 -0.53 -29.45
N GLU A 288 -41.46 -1.15 -29.56
CA GLU A 288 -40.75 -1.70 -28.41
C GLU A 288 -40.11 -0.62 -27.53
N THR A 289 -39.78 -1.00 -26.30
CA THR A 289 -39.12 -0.16 -25.28
C THR A 289 -37.71 -0.68 -25.02
N GLY A 290 -36.76 0.23 -24.80
CA GLY A 290 -35.35 -0.12 -24.64
C GLY A 290 -34.46 1.12 -24.51
N LEU A 291 -33.26 1.04 -25.11
CA LEU A 291 -32.20 2.06 -25.07
C LEU A 291 -31.87 2.57 -26.48
N HIS A 292 -31.91 3.89 -26.70
CA HIS A 292 -31.54 4.48 -27.98
C HIS A 292 -30.06 4.25 -28.34
N ILE A 293 -29.84 3.72 -29.55
CA ILE A 293 -28.54 3.70 -30.20
C ILE A 293 -28.35 4.99 -30.99
N ARG A 294 -27.23 5.68 -30.78
CA ARG A 294 -26.92 6.96 -31.41
C ARG A 294 -25.67 6.90 -32.27
N GLU A 295 -25.70 7.67 -33.35
CA GLU A 295 -24.63 7.78 -34.36
C GLU A 295 -23.33 8.36 -33.80
N LEU A 296 -23.41 9.12 -32.68
CA LEU A 296 -22.29 9.73 -31.96
C LEU A 296 -22.57 9.69 -30.44
N PRO A 297 -21.55 9.71 -29.55
CA PRO A 297 -21.67 9.66 -28.09
C PRO A 297 -22.21 10.97 -27.48
N ASN A 298 -23.46 11.32 -27.81
CA ASN A 298 -24.08 12.59 -27.44
C ASN A 298 -25.61 12.43 -27.40
N GLY A 299 -26.26 12.86 -26.32
CA GLY A 299 -27.71 12.76 -26.16
C GLY A 299 -28.55 13.56 -27.18
N LYS A 300 -27.92 14.50 -27.91
CA LYS A 300 -28.53 15.22 -29.06
C LYS A 300 -28.23 14.56 -30.41
N SER A 301 -27.39 13.52 -30.46
CA SER A 301 -27.08 12.80 -31.69
C SER A 301 -28.28 11.99 -32.19
N LYS A 302 -28.30 11.80 -33.51
CA LYS A 302 -29.32 11.06 -34.26
C LYS A 302 -29.46 9.64 -33.74
N ILE A 303 -30.70 9.26 -33.43
CA ILE A 303 -31.09 7.89 -33.09
C ILE A 303 -31.09 7.08 -34.39
N ILE A 304 -30.39 5.96 -34.40
CA ILE A 304 -30.22 5.08 -35.59
C ILE A 304 -30.69 3.65 -35.35
N GLY A 305 -31.02 3.31 -34.11
CA GLY A 305 -31.63 2.05 -33.70
C GLY A 305 -32.05 2.10 -32.24
N ILE A 306 -32.65 1.02 -31.76
CA ILE A 306 -32.97 0.81 -30.33
C ILE A 306 -32.57 -0.62 -29.94
N LEU A 307 -31.97 -0.78 -28.76
CA LEU A 307 -31.72 -2.08 -28.14
C LEU A 307 -32.83 -2.35 -27.13
N PRO A 308 -33.67 -3.39 -27.31
CA PRO A 308 -34.76 -3.72 -26.38
C PRO A 308 -34.27 -3.97 -24.95
N THR A 309 -35.13 -3.72 -23.97
CA THR A 309 -34.86 -4.09 -22.57
C THR A 309 -34.55 -5.59 -22.46
N GLY A 310 -33.49 -5.93 -21.72
CA GLY A 310 -32.96 -7.29 -21.61
C GLY A 310 -31.88 -7.66 -22.64
N ALA A 311 -31.68 -6.89 -23.72
CA ALA A 311 -30.59 -7.14 -24.67
C ALA A 311 -29.21 -6.90 -24.04
N GLU A 312 -28.18 -7.60 -24.56
CA GLU A 312 -26.83 -7.63 -23.98
C GLU A 312 -25.76 -7.26 -25.01
N ILE A 313 -24.78 -6.45 -24.58
CA ILE A 313 -23.69 -5.96 -25.43
C ILE A 313 -22.32 -6.13 -24.77
N ILE A 314 -21.31 -6.42 -25.59
CA ILE A 314 -19.91 -6.30 -25.20
C ILE A 314 -19.45 -4.88 -25.55
N ALA A 315 -18.83 -4.20 -24.59
CA ALA A 315 -18.29 -2.86 -24.81
C ALA A 315 -17.04 -2.90 -25.71
N GLY A 316 -16.90 -1.90 -26.57
CA GLY A 316 -15.70 -1.64 -27.35
C GLY A 316 -14.71 -0.75 -26.60
N GLU A 317 -13.69 -0.31 -27.33
CA GLU A 317 -12.87 0.81 -26.90
C GLU A 317 -13.78 2.04 -26.69
N GLY A 318 -13.79 2.55 -25.46
CA GLY A 318 -14.56 3.72 -25.08
C GLY A 318 -13.99 4.99 -25.70
N ASP A 319 -14.82 6.02 -25.82
CA ASP A 319 -14.39 7.35 -26.24
C ASP A 319 -13.93 8.14 -24.99
N PRO A 320 -12.64 8.51 -24.85
CA PRO A 320 -12.15 9.20 -23.66
C PRO A 320 -12.79 10.58 -23.43
N ALA A 321 -13.31 11.22 -24.48
CA ALA A 321 -14.03 12.49 -24.35
C ALA A 321 -15.47 12.33 -23.84
N HIS A 322 -15.99 11.09 -23.82
CA HIS A 322 -17.39 10.78 -23.54
C HIS A 322 -17.55 9.52 -22.65
N PRO A 323 -17.06 9.53 -21.40
CA PRO A 323 -17.02 8.36 -20.51
C PRO A 323 -18.40 7.78 -20.12
N ASP A 324 -19.47 8.57 -20.30
CA ASP A 324 -20.86 8.14 -20.11
C ASP A 324 -21.46 7.40 -21.31
N TRP A 325 -20.68 7.19 -22.39
CA TRP A 325 -21.14 6.53 -23.61
C TRP A 325 -20.30 5.29 -23.90
N ILE A 326 -20.99 4.15 -24.03
CA ILE A 326 -20.38 2.88 -24.43
C ILE A 326 -20.56 2.72 -25.94
N LYS A 327 -19.44 2.49 -26.64
CA LYS A 327 -19.46 2.01 -28.01
C LYS A 327 -19.70 0.51 -28.01
N ILE A 328 -20.62 0.02 -28.84
CA ILE A 328 -20.89 -1.41 -28.97
C ILE A 328 -19.74 -2.07 -29.76
N LYS A 329 -19.13 -3.13 -29.20
CA LYS A 329 -18.19 -4.01 -29.92
C LYS A 329 -18.94 -5.09 -30.68
N SER A 330 -19.89 -5.72 -30.00
CA SER A 330 -20.79 -6.74 -30.50
C SER A 330 -22.02 -6.86 -29.61
N ILE A 331 -23.11 -7.38 -30.17
CA ILE A 331 -24.27 -7.83 -29.42
C ILE A 331 -23.97 -9.24 -28.88
N LYS A 332 -24.15 -9.48 -27.58
CA LYS A 332 -24.06 -10.80 -26.96
C LYS A 332 -25.39 -11.55 -27.04
N SER A 333 -26.50 -10.86 -26.80
CA SER A 333 -27.86 -11.40 -26.97
C SER A 333 -28.90 -10.29 -27.21
N GLY A 334 -30.08 -10.67 -27.71
CA GLY A 334 -31.09 -9.74 -28.20
C GLY A 334 -30.86 -9.30 -29.65
N THR A 335 -31.73 -8.43 -30.17
CA THR A 335 -31.70 -7.96 -31.57
C THR A 335 -31.77 -6.44 -31.60
N VAL A 336 -30.91 -5.80 -32.39
CA VAL A 336 -30.98 -4.35 -32.64
C VAL A 336 -32.16 -4.07 -33.56
N LEU A 337 -33.10 -3.25 -33.08
CA LEU A 337 -34.24 -2.79 -33.88
C LEU A 337 -33.96 -1.44 -34.52
N SER A 338 -34.72 -1.11 -35.57
CA SER A 338 -34.67 0.18 -36.25
C SER A 338 -35.22 1.31 -35.37
N ALA A 339 -34.79 2.54 -35.61
CA ALA A 339 -35.24 3.71 -34.83
C ALA A 339 -36.75 4.01 -34.96
N GLU A 340 -37.38 3.53 -36.05
CA GLU A 340 -38.79 3.76 -36.37
C GLU A 340 -39.43 2.44 -36.86
N VAL A 341 -40.61 2.11 -36.34
CA VAL A 341 -41.35 0.86 -36.63
C VAL A 341 -41.54 0.70 -38.15
N GLY A 342 -41.25 -0.50 -38.67
CA GLY A 342 -41.38 -0.82 -40.10
C GLY A 342 -40.28 -0.24 -41.00
N LYS A 343 -39.29 0.49 -40.47
CA LYS A 343 -38.07 0.86 -41.22
C LYS A 343 -37.00 -0.23 -41.11
N PRO A 344 -36.09 -0.36 -42.10
CA PRO A 344 -34.90 -1.20 -41.97
C PRO A 344 -33.99 -0.70 -40.85
N VAL A 345 -33.25 -1.62 -40.23
CA VAL A 345 -32.23 -1.31 -39.21
C VAL A 345 -31.06 -0.57 -39.87
N SER A 346 -30.52 0.47 -39.22
CA SER A 346 -29.30 1.11 -39.70
C SER A 346 -28.11 0.14 -39.58
N PRO A 347 -27.35 -0.17 -40.66
CA PRO A 347 -26.26 -1.14 -40.60
C PRO A 347 -25.20 -0.83 -39.54
N GLN A 348 -24.99 0.46 -39.24
CA GLN A 348 -24.01 0.95 -38.28
C GLN A 348 -24.46 0.80 -36.81
N ALA A 349 -25.75 0.59 -36.53
CA ALA A 349 -26.29 0.66 -35.18
C ALA A 349 -25.62 -0.36 -34.23
N GLN A 350 -25.33 -1.57 -34.71
CA GLN A 350 -24.67 -2.63 -33.94
C GLN A 350 -23.20 -2.35 -33.54
N TRP A 351 -22.60 -1.23 -33.98
CA TRP A 351 -21.24 -0.78 -33.62
C TRP A 351 -21.19 0.69 -33.14
N SER A 352 -22.35 1.24 -32.81
CA SER A 352 -22.53 2.65 -32.45
C SER A 352 -22.67 2.86 -30.94
N TYR A 353 -23.10 4.05 -30.50
CA TYR A 353 -23.00 4.48 -29.11
C TYR A 353 -24.33 4.36 -28.35
N VAL A 354 -24.25 3.94 -27.09
CA VAL A 354 -25.38 3.85 -26.15
C VAL A 354 -25.00 4.47 -24.80
N PHE A 355 -25.99 4.96 -24.05
CA PHE A 355 -25.75 5.66 -22.79
C PHE A 355 -25.51 4.69 -21.62
N LYS A 356 -24.38 4.85 -20.93
CA LYS A 356 -23.90 3.98 -19.86
C LYS A 356 -24.80 4.00 -18.62
N GLY A 357 -25.43 5.14 -18.31
CA GLY A 357 -26.28 5.29 -17.12
C GLY A 357 -27.55 4.41 -17.13
N GLU A 358 -28.01 4.00 -18.31
CA GLU A 358 -29.20 3.15 -18.49
C GLU A 358 -28.86 1.66 -18.67
N LEU A 359 -27.57 1.32 -18.71
CA LEU A 359 -27.07 -0.04 -18.74
C LEU A 359 -26.79 -0.57 -17.32
N ASP A 360 -27.04 -1.85 -17.13
CA ASP A 360 -26.56 -2.60 -15.97
C ASP A 360 -25.30 -3.37 -16.38
N ALA A 361 -24.20 -3.14 -15.67
CA ALA A 361 -22.99 -3.95 -15.83
C ALA A 361 -23.26 -5.38 -15.31
N VAL A 362 -22.81 -6.38 -16.07
CA VAL A 362 -22.90 -7.79 -15.73
C VAL A 362 -21.49 -8.40 -15.82
N VAL A 363 -21.10 -9.08 -14.74
CA VAL A 363 -19.88 -9.88 -14.67
C VAL A 363 -20.33 -11.33 -14.54
N ASP A 364 -19.81 -12.18 -15.41
CA ASP A 364 -20.10 -13.61 -15.50
C ASP A 364 -18.76 -14.36 -15.42
N PRO A 365 -18.20 -14.50 -14.19
CA PRO A 365 -16.85 -15.00 -13.98
C PRO A 365 -16.81 -16.50 -14.31
N GLN A 366 -15.86 -16.90 -15.16
CA GLN A 366 -15.69 -18.27 -15.63
C GLN A 366 -14.21 -18.56 -15.92
N PRO A 367 -13.70 -19.75 -15.57
CA PRO A 367 -14.40 -20.84 -14.91
C PRO A 367 -14.57 -20.62 -13.39
N LEU A 368 -15.59 -21.25 -12.82
CA LEU A 368 -15.84 -21.34 -11.38
C LEU A 368 -15.37 -22.70 -10.82
N ASP A 369 -15.13 -22.75 -9.51
CA ASP A 369 -14.71 -23.92 -8.70
C ASP A 369 -13.38 -24.60 -9.12
N THR A 370 -12.75 -24.15 -10.22
CA THR A 370 -11.42 -24.58 -10.66
C THR A 370 -10.33 -23.56 -10.31
N VAL A 371 -9.08 -24.03 -10.18
CA VAL A 371 -7.92 -23.12 -10.14
C VAL A 371 -7.68 -22.49 -11.51
N VAL A 372 -7.61 -21.17 -11.54
CA VAL A 372 -7.26 -20.37 -12.71
C VAL A 372 -5.85 -19.82 -12.52
N ILE A 373 -4.92 -20.19 -13.40
CA ILE A 373 -3.63 -19.50 -13.55
C ILE A 373 -3.84 -18.37 -14.56
N LEU A 374 -3.54 -17.13 -14.17
CA LEU A 374 -3.73 -15.98 -15.04
C LEU A 374 -2.66 -15.94 -16.15
N LYS A 375 -3.13 -15.92 -17.41
CA LYS A 375 -2.28 -15.82 -18.60
C LYS A 375 -1.48 -14.52 -18.62
N GLU A 376 -2.10 -13.45 -18.12
CA GLU A 376 -1.49 -12.15 -17.88
C GLU A 376 -1.70 -11.79 -16.39
N PRO A 377 -0.70 -12.01 -15.51
CA PRO A 377 -0.82 -11.74 -14.08
C PRO A 377 -1.15 -10.27 -13.78
N GLN A 378 -2.30 -10.01 -13.14
CA GLN A 378 -2.75 -8.65 -12.87
C GLN A 378 -1.87 -8.01 -11.78
N ARG A 379 -1.30 -6.84 -12.07
CA ARG A 379 -0.58 -6.05 -11.05
C ARG A 379 -1.53 -5.62 -9.93
N VAL A 380 -1.03 -5.66 -8.70
CA VAL A 380 -1.72 -5.19 -7.49
C VAL A 380 -0.75 -4.34 -6.65
N LYS A 381 -1.25 -3.31 -5.97
CA LYS A 381 -0.49 -2.50 -5.01
C LYS A 381 -0.65 -3.01 -3.58
N ALA A 382 0.34 -2.73 -2.73
CA ALA A 382 0.14 -2.83 -1.28
C ALA A 382 -1.08 -2.00 -0.85
N GLY A 383 -1.98 -2.58 -0.06
CA GLY A 383 -3.22 -1.93 0.37
C GLY A 383 -4.37 -1.95 -0.64
N GLU A 384 -4.21 -2.55 -1.82
CA GLU A 384 -5.31 -2.76 -2.77
C GLU A 384 -6.12 -4.01 -2.37
N VAL A 385 -7.46 -3.94 -2.44
CA VAL A 385 -8.35 -5.07 -2.06
C VAL A 385 -8.24 -6.19 -3.10
N VAL A 386 -7.85 -7.39 -2.65
CA VAL A 386 -7.69 -8.59 -3.47
C VAL A 386 -8.82 -9.61 -3.30
N ALA A 387 -9.53 -9.59 -2.17
CA ALA A 387 -10.59 -10.54 -1.87
C ALA A 387 -11.58 -9.97 -0.84
N HIS A 388 -12.68 -10.69 -0.58
CA HIS A 388 -13.48 -10.53 0.62
C HIS A 388 -13.44 -11.83 1.43
N VAL A 389 -13.54 -11.72 2.76
CA VAL A 389 -13.49 -12.84 3.70
C VAL A 389 -14.62 -13.84 3.40
N GLY A 390 -14.28 -15.12 3.24
CA GLY A 390 -15.24 -16.18 2.96
C GLY A 390 -15.83 -16.79 4.23
N GLN A 391 -16.03 -18.11 4.22
CA GLN A 391 -16.61 -18.87 5.32
C GLN A 391 -15.82 -20.16 5.54
N TYR A 392 -15.68 -20.60 6.78
CA TYR A 392 -15.01 -21.87 7.10
C TYR A 392 -15.54 -22.48 8.40
N GLN A 393 -16.58 -23.31 8.31
CA GLN A 393 -17.14 -24.02 9.46
C GLN A 393 -16.38 -25.34 9.70
N TRP A 394 -15.82 -25.47 10.89
CA TRP A 394 -15.20 -26.68 11.44
C TRP A 394 -16.28 -27.73 11.82
N PRO A 395 -15.93 -29.02 12.05
CA PRO A 395 -16.89 -30.03 12.54
C PRO A 395 -17.68 -29.57 13.77
N MET A 396 -17.02 -28.94 14.75
CA MET A 396 -17.64 -28.38 15.96
C MET A 396 -18.59 -27.19 15.72
N LYS A 397 -18.72 -26.71 14.49
CA LYS A 397 -19.64 -25.64 14.05
C LYS A 397 -20.71 -26.16 13.06
N ALA A 398 -20.69 -27.45 12.73
CA ALA A 398 -21.68 -28.07 11.87
C ALA A 398 -23.07 -28.08 12.55
N SER A 399 -24.14 -28.10 11.76
CA SER A 399 -25.52 -28.06 12.26
C SER A 399 -26.45 -29.03 11.51
N PRO A 400 -27.43 -29.68 12.17
CA PRO A 400 -28.46 -30.47 11.49
C PRO A 400 -29.48 -29.61 10.72
N ILE A 401 -29.38 -28.28 10.80
CA ILE A 401 -30.12 -27.30 10.00
C ILE A 401 -29.17 -26.79 8.90
N PRO A 402 -29.63 -26.60 7.64
CA PRO A 402 -28.81 -26.07 6.55
C PRO A 402 -27.99 -24.83 6.98
N PRO A 403 -26.65 -24.86 6.81
CA PRO A 403 -25.78 -23.91 7.48
C PRO A 403 -25.93 -22.50 6.88
N LYS A 404 -25.99 -21.50 7.76
CA LYS A 404 -25.96 -20.09 7.35
C LYS A 404 -24.50 -19.61 7.26
N PRO A 405 -24.15 -18.69 6.34
CA PRO A 405 -22.92 -17.93 6.43
C PRO A 405 -22.91 -17.13 7.74
N ASN A 406 -22.17 -17.60 8.74
CA ASN A 406 -22.05 -17.04 10.08
C ASN A 406 -20.68 -17.29 10.75
N TYR A 407 -19.70 -17.81 10.00
CA TYR A 407 -18.34 -18.06 10.50
C TYR A 407 -17.33 -17.50 9.49
N PRO A 408 -17.18 -16.16 9.44
CA PRO A 408 -16.23 -15.50 8.56
C PRO A 408 -14.81 -15.89 8.97
N MET A 409 -14.02 -16.37 8.00
CA MET A 409 -12.62 -16.71 8.24
C MET A 409 -11.81 -16.46 6.97
N LEU A 410 -10.64 -15.85 7.13
CA LEU A 410 -9.56 -15.77 6.14
C LEU A 410 -8.36 -16.51 6.72
N HIS A 411 -7.70 -17.34 5.93
CA HIS A 411 -6.34 -17.80 6.21
C HIS A 411 -5.35 -17.00 5.34
N LEU A 412 -4.29 -16.46 5.96
CA LEU A 412 -3.21 -15.72 5.29
C LEU A 412 -1.86 -16.41 5.50
N GLU A 413 -1.31 -17.01 4.45
CA GLU A 413 0.02 -17.64 4.43
C GLU A 413 0.99 -16.79 3.60
N VAL A 414 2.26 -16.73 4.01
CA VAL A 414 3.33 -16.08 3.23
C VAL A 414 4.51 -17.03 3.15
N PHE A 415 4.95 -17.34 1.93
CA PHE A 415 5.99 -18.35 1.72
C PHE A 415 6.92 -18.02 0.54
N ALA A 416 8.13 -18.58 0.58
CA ALA A 416 9.17 -18.41 -0.41
C ALA A 416 9.84 -19.73 -0.79
N GLY A 417 10.46 -19.75 -1.97
CA GLY A 417 11.25 -20.89 -2.44
C GLY A 417 12.55 -21.10 -1.66
N PRO A 418 13.31 -22.17 -1.97
CA PRO A 418 14.58 -22.48 -1.29
C PRO A 418 15.65 -21.38 -1.45
N ASP A 419 15.50 -20.42 -2.37
CA ASP A 419 16.38 -19.28 -2.52
C ASP A 419 16.18 -18.16 -1.48
N LEU A 420 15.23 -18.31 -0.55
CA LEU A 420 15.08 -17.41 0.61
C LEU A 420 16.36 -17.31 1.44
N LYS A 421 16.97 -18.46 1.78
CA LYS A 421 18.21 -18.46 2.58
C LYS A 421 19.33 -17.70 1.87
N ASP A 422 19.58 -18.02 0.61
CA ASP A 422 20.59 -17.36 -0.22
C ASP A 422 20.26 -15.88 -0.47
N PHE A 423 18.99 -15.47 -0.39
CA PHE A 423 18.61 -14.06 -0.37
C PHE A 423 18.93 -13.39 0.97
N ILE A 424 18.58 -13.99 2.10
CA ILE A 424 18.85 -13.43 3.44
C ILE A 424 20.36 -13.29 3.68
N ASP A 425 21.18 -14.26 3.26
CA ASP A 425 22.63 -14.18 3.35
C ASP A 425 23.21 -13.04 2.45
N ARG A 426 22.68 -12.86 1.23
CA ARG A 426 23.02 -11.71 0.37
C ARG A 426 22.49 -10.38 0.92
N SER A 427 21.35 -10.38 1.59
CA SER A 427 20.74 -9.20 2.22
C SER A 427 21.59 -8.72 3.40
N ARG A 428 21.96 -9.64 4.30
CA ARG A 428 22.90 -9.42 5.42
C ARG A 428 24.30 -9.03 4.94
N ALA A 429 24.71 -9.41 3.73
CA ALA A 429 25.93 -8.91 3.09
C ALA A 429 25.76 -7.48 2.53
N ARG A 430 24.70 -7.22 1.75
CA ARG A 430 24.37 -5.89 1.19
C ARG A 430 24.24 -4.84 2.29
N ALA A 431 23.56 -5.16 3.39
CA ALA A 431 23.38 -4.25 4.53
C ALA A 431 24.69 -3.80 5.21
N LYS A 432 25.79 -4.54 5.02
CA LYS A 432 27.15 -4.14 5.46
C LYS A 432 27.89 -3.26 4.45
N GLU A 433 27.45 -3.26 3.19
CA GLU A 433 27.94 -2.33 2.15
C GLU A 433 27.25 -0.96 2.25
N LEU A 434 25.98 -0.94 2.67
CA LEU A 434 25.16 0.26 2.81
C LEU A 434 25.68 1.21 3.90
N ASN A 435 25.60 2.51 3.64
CA ASN A 435 25.92 3.56 4.61
C ASN A 435 24.64 4.09 5.27
N GLU A 436 23.84 3.19 5.85
CA GLU A 436 22.57 3.54 6.50
C GLU A 436 22.80 4.31 7.80
N LYS A 437 22.91 5.64 7.68
CA LYS A 437 23.00 6.55 8.83
C LYS A 437 21.83 6.40 9.80
N ASN A 438 20.64 6.08 9.28
CA ASN A 438 19.38 6.06 10.03
C ASN A 438 18.71 4.69 9.96
N LYS A 439 19.45 3.66 10.37
CA LYS A 439 18.91 2.33 10.72
C LYS A 439 17.66 2.47 11.62
N PRO A 440 16.46 2.02 11.18
CA PRO A 440 15.19 2.33 11.85
C PRO A 440 14.76 1.34 12.94
N LEU A 441 15.45 0.21 13.09
CA LEU A 441 15.16 -0.80 14.10
C LEU A 441 16.18 -0.70 15.23
N LEU A 442 15.74 -0.72 16.48
CA LEU A 442 16.58 -0.92 17.67
C LEU A 442 16.44 -2.38 18.08
N GLU A 443 17.51 -3.16 17.94
CA GLU A 443 17.57 -4.52 18.45
C GLU A 443 18.21 -4.55 19.84
N ILE A 444 17.61 -5.34 20.71
CA ILE A 444 18.06 -5.61 22.08
C ILE A 444 18.28 -7.12 22.16
N GLU A 445 19.53 -7.55 22.34
CA GLU A 445 19.88 -8.96 22.42
C GLU A 445 19.78 -9.48 23.87
N PRO A 446 19.51 -10.80 24.06
CA PRO A 446 19.51 -11.42 25.38
C PRO A 446 20.81 -11.13 26.14
N GLY A 447 20.68 -10.64 27.37
CA GLY A 447 21.78 -10.14 28.21
C GLY A 447 21.91 -8.62 28.28
N ALA A 448 21.20 -7.86 27.44
CA ALA A 448 21.15 -6.40 27.51
C ALA A 448 20.58 -5.90 28.86
N LYS A 449 21.38 -5.14 29.61
CA LYS A 449 20.96 -4.57 30.91
C LYS A 449 20.38 -3.17 30.74
N LEU A 450 19.41 -2.82 31.57
CA LEU A 450 18.76 -1.51 31.52
C LEU A 450 19.34 -0.56 32.57
N VAL A 451 19.30 0.75 32.29
CA VAL A 451 19.54 1.79 33.30
C VAL A 451 18.21 2.07 34.01
N SER A 452 17.99 1.47 35.17
CA SER A 452 16.74 1.58 35.94
C SER A 452 16.75 2.70 37.00
N GLU A 453 17.92 3.00 37.58
CA GLU A 453 18.08 4.07 38.57
C GLU A 453 18.41 5.41 37.91
N ILE A 454 17.58 6.43 38.20
CA ILE A 454 17.84 7.83 37.83
C ILE A 454 18.51 8.53 39.02
N PRO A 455 19.69 9.15 38.87
CA PRO A 455 20.39 9.84 39.97
C PRO A 455 19.54 10.96 40.58
N THR A 456 19.70 11.20 41.89
CA THR A 456 19.11 12.37 42.53
C THR A 456 19.72 13.67 42.01
N PRO A 457 18.93 14.76 41.82
CA PRO A 457 19.43 16.07 41.41
C PRO A 457 20.61 16.60 42.23
N ASP A 458 21.74 16.90 41.59
CA ASP A 458 22.99 17.36 42.21
C ASP A 458 23.23 18.88 42.08
N GLN A 459 22.34 19.61 41.41
CA GLN A 459 22.33 21.07 41.31
C GLN A 459 20.99 21.65 41.78
N LYS A 460 21.05 22.82 42.43
CA LYS A 460 19.86 23.52 42.94
C LYS A 460 19.96 25.03 42.74
N LEU A 461 18.99 25.60 42.03
CA LEU A 461 18.80 27.04 41.94
C LEU A 461 18.04 27.51 43.17
N THR A 462 18.65 28.42 43.95
CA THR A 462 18.09 28.99 45.19
C THR A 462 17.39 30.34 44.97
N GLN A 463 17.25 30.77 43.71
CA GLN A 463 16.67 32.05 43.32
C GLN A 463 15.41 31.85 42.47
N SER A 464 14.30 32.41 42.94
CA SER A 464 13.05 32.56 42.18
C SER A 464 13.10 33.77 41.23
N GLY A 465 12.20 33.80 40.24
CA GLY A 465 12.11 34.84 39.22
C GLY A 465 13.08 34.66 38.04
N LEU A 466 13.74 33.51 37.91
CA LEU A 466 14.62 33.21 36.79
C LEU A 466 13.84 32.54 35.66
N LYS A 467 13.97 33.03 34.42
CA LYS A 467 13.48 32.32 33.24
C LYS A 467 14.44 31.19 32.90
N LEU A 468 13.94 29.96 32.78
CA LEU A 468 14.71 28.78 32.39
C LEU A 468 14.74 28.69 30.86
N VAL A 469 15.79 29.21 30.22
CA VAL A 469 15.89 29.25 28.76
C VAL A 469 16.66 28.03 28.26
N PRO A 470 16.08 27.17 27.41
CA PRO A 470 16.79 26.03 26.82
C PRO A 470 18.07 26.42 26.07
N ILE A 471 19.04 25.50 26.05
CA ILE A 471 20.30 25.61 25.30
C ILE A 471 20.65 24.28 24.61
N GLY A 472 21.29 24.35 23.44
CA GLY A 472 21.52 23.19 22.58
C GLY A 472 20.30 22.84 21.71
N ASP A 473 20.36 21.72 20.99
CA ASP A 473 19.28 21.27 20.11
C ASP A 473 18.09 20.72 20.92
N VAL A 474 17.05 21.55 21.05
CA VAL A 474 15.84 21.20 21.81
C VAL A 474 15.01 20.18 21.03
N LYS A 475 15.25 18.88 21.27
CA LYS A 475 14.37 17.82 20.78
C LYS A 475 13.09 17.78 21.65
N LYS A 476 12.00 18.33 21.09
CA LYS A 476 10.64 18.23 21.63
C LYS A 476 10.31 16.75 21.87
N GLY A 477 9.71 16.43 23.02
CA GLY A 477 9.50 15.03 23.45
C GLY A 477 10.57 14.50 24.42
N SER A 478 11.75 15.12 24.55
CA SER A 478 12.75 14.72 25.55
C SER A 478 12.28 15.03 26.98
N ARG A 479 12.46 14.07 27.90
CA ARG A 479 12.16 14.20 29.32
C ARG A 479 13.00 15.24 30.03
N TRP A 480 14.31 15.27 29.72
CA TRP A 480 15.22 16.26 30.28
C TRP A 480 15.70 17.21 29.21
N ILE A 481 15.92 18.46 29.63
CA ILE A 481 16.37 19.54 28.77
C ILE A 481 17.41 20.39 29.49
N LYS A 482 18.49 20.74 28.79
CA LYS A 482 19.54 21.59 29.32
C LYS A 482 19.09 23.05 29.22
N VAL A 483 19.06 23.75 30.35
CA VAL A 483 18.63 25.17 30.43
C VAL A 483 19.74 26.04 31.01
N GLN A 484 19.86 27.26 30.47
CA GLN A 484 20.54 28.36 31.13
C GLN A 484 19.49 29.18 31.90
N PRO A 485 19.56 29.26 33.24
CA PRO A 485 18.73 30.19 34.00
C PRO A 485 19.14 31.63 33.68
N LYS A 486 18.15 32.51 33.44
CA LYS A 486 18.36 33.93 33.12
C LYS A 486 17.45 34.82 33.96
N SER A 487 18.03 35.86 34.56
CA SER A 487 17.28 36.97 35.15
C SER A 487 16.51 37.75 34.06
N VAL A 488 15.31 38.24 34.40
CA VAL A 488 14.44 38.97 33.45
C VAL A 488 14.32 40.44 33.87
N THR A 489 14.82 41.35 33.05
CA THR A 489 14.68 42.80 33.24
C THR A 489 13.79 43.41 32.16
N ASN A 490 12.63 43.96 32.55
CA ASN A 490 11.75 44.67 31.63
C ASN A 490 12.31 46.06 31.29
N VAL A 491 12.62 46.30 30.01
CA VAL A 491 13.01 47.61 29.48
C VAL A 491 11.76 48.33 28.94
N PRO A 492 11.36 49.48 29.51
CA PRO A 492 10.17 50.21 29.06
C PRO A 492 10.26 50.67 27.61
N ALA A 493 9.11 50.72 26.94
CA ALA A 493 8.97 51.26 25.59
C ALA A 493 9.44 52.74 25.53
N LYS A 494 10.23 53.10 24.51
CA LYS A 494 10.71 54.48 24.31
C LYS A 494 10.46 54.91 22.87
N GLY A 495 9.59 55.90 22.68
CA GLY A 495 9.14 56.33 21.36
C GLY A 495 8.35 55.24 20.62
N LYS A 496 8.69 54.98 19.35
CA LYS A 496 8.03 53.96 18.52
C LYS A 496 8.50 52.52 18.77
N GLN A 497 9.44 52.28 19.70
CA GLN A 497 9.92 50.93 20.03
C GLN A 497 9.01 50.26 21.06
N LYS A 498 8.67 49.00 20.84
CA LYS A 498 7.96 48.16 21.83
C LYS A 498 8.86 47.96 23.07
N ALA A 499 8.24 47.69 24.22
CA ALA A 499 8.97 47.24 25.41
C ALA A 499 9.70 45.92 25.13
N GLN A 500 10.86 45.72 25.74
CA GLN A 500 11.71 44.56 25.52
C GLN A 500 12.11 43.90 26.84
N GLN A 501 12.20 42.57 26.87
CA GLN A 501 12.82 41.86 27.98
C GLN A 501 14.31 41.69 27.70
N LYS A 502 15.15 42.22 28.60
CA LYS A 502 16.57 41.90 28.63
C LYS A 502 16.77 40.69 29.54
N LEU A 503 17.38 39.64 28.99
CA LEU A 503 17.78 38.44 29.72
C LEU A 503 19.27 38.53 30.05
N ALA A 504 19.66 38.09 31.25
CA ALA A 504 21.06 38.00 31.67
C ALA A 504 21.29 36.74 32.50
N ASP A 505 22.35 36.00 32.21
CA ASP A 505 22.58 34.64 32.70
C ASP A 505 22.89 34.61 34.20
N VAL A 506 22.35 33.60 34.90
CA VAL A 506 22.47 33.43 36.36
C VAL A 506 22.86 32.00 36.67
N GLY A 507 24.07 31.83 37.21
CA GLY A 507 24.64 30.51 37.52
C GLY A 507 24.96 29.68 36.28
N ASN A 508 25.46 28.47 36.53
CA ASN A 508 25.76 27.50 35.47
C ASN A 508 24.46 26.96 34.84
N PRO A 509 24.49 26.54 33.56
CA PRO A 509 23.46 25.68 33.01
C PRO A 509 23.24 24.42 33.85
N LEU A 510 22.04 23.84 33.74
CA LEU A 510 21.69 22.56 34.33
C LEU A 510 20.63 21.84 33.49
N TRP A 511 20.56 20.53 33.61
CA TRP A 511 19.44 19.73 33.13
C TRP A 511 18.26 19.83 34.09
N VAL A 512 17.05 19.96 33.55
CA VAL A 512 15.78 19.96 34.30
C VAL A 512 14.76 19.07 33.58
N GLU A 513 13.71 18.62 34.29
CA GLU A 513 12.52 18.03 33.66
C GLU A 513 11.92 19.03 32.64
N SER A 514 11.55 18.55 31.46
CA SER A 514 11.25 19.39 30.28
C SER A 514 10.02 20.28 30.45
N SER A 515 9.08 19.91 31.32
CA SER A 515 7.96 20.75 31.76
C SER A 515 8.37 22.10 32.38
N LEU A 516 9.64 22.26 32.79
CA LEU A 516 10.20 23.51 33.29
C LEU A 516 10.82 24.40 32.19
N ALA A 517 10.91 23.92 30.94
CA ALA A 517 11.45 24.69 29.82
C ALA A 517 10.67 25.98 29.55
N ASN A 518 11.40 27.08 29.31
CA ASN A 518 10.85 28.42 29.05
C ASN A 518 9.97 29.03 30.17
N THR A 519 9.75 28.33 31.28
CA THR A 519 9.02 28.81 32.46
C THR A 519 9.83 29.86 33.25
N ILE A 520 9.19 30.49 34.24
CA ILE A 520 9.85 31.34 35.25
C ILE A 520 9.78 30.61 36.60
N SER A 521 10.91 30.46 37.28
CA SER A 521 10.98 29.78 38.58
C SER A 521 10.17 30.53 39.64
N THR A 522 9.13 29.88 40.19
CA THR A 522 8.37 30.41 41.33
C THR A 522 9.00 30.02 42.67
N THR A 523 9.79 28.94 42.69
CA THR A 523 10.43 28.33 43.86
C THR A 523 11.87 27.91 43.53
N ASN A 524 12.54 27.21 44.45
CA ASN A 524 13.85 26.61 44.22
C ASN A 524 13.74 25.45 43.22
N VAL A 525 14.50 25.52 42.12
CA VAL A 525 14.52 24.47 41.08
C VAL A 525 15.65 23.50 41.37
N ALA A 526 15.36 22.20 41.37
CA ALA A 526 16.37 21.15 41.38
C ALA A 526 16.64 20.67 39.94
N GLY A 527 17.87 20.24 39.67
CA GLY A 527 18.29 19.71 38.38
C GLY A 527 19.67 19.04 38.46
N TRP A 528 20.23 18.68 37.33
CA TRP A 528 21.50 17.94 37.24
C TRP A 528 22.59 18.72 36.50
N GLN A 529 23.83 18.64 36.97
CA GLN A 529 25.00 19.26 36.30
C GLN A 529 25.28 18.59 34.95
N ASN A 530 25.15 17.27 34.90
CA ASN A 530 25.35 16.41 33.73
C ASN A 530 24.02 15.79 33.28
N PHE A 531 23.99 15.13 32.13
CA PHE A 531 22.79 14.39 31.69
C PHE A 531 22.48 13.26 32.71
N PRO A 532 21.20 12.99 33.07
CA PRO A 532 20.91 12.08 34.17
C PRO A 532 21.20 10.59 33.91
N LEU A 533 21.28 10.15 32.65
CA LEU A 533 21.52 8.73 32.31
C LEU A 533 22.97 8.49 31.89
N ASP A 534 23.48 7.30 32.21
CA ASP A 534 24.83 6.85 31.90
C ASP A 534 24.81 5.32 31.71
N VAL A 535 25.27 4.85 30.54
CA VAL A 535 25.29 3.43 30.16
C VAL A 535 26.11 2.60 31.16
N SER A 536 27.12 3.19 31.82
CA SER A 536 27.91 2.51 32.85
C SER A 536 27.11 2.14 34.11
N LYS A 537 25.85 2.61 34.23
CA LYS A 537 24.90 2.28 35.31
C LYS A 537 23.94 1.15 34.94
N ALA A 538 23.99 0.62 33.72
CA ALA A 538 23.17 -0.49 33.29
C ALA A 538 23.42 -1.72 34.19
N SER A 539 22.39 -2.17 34.90
CA SER A 539 22.53 -3.11 36.02
C SER A 539 21.33 -4.04 36.13
N GLY A 540 21.28 -4.85 37.19
CA GLY A 540 20.26 -5.89 37.35
C GLY A 540 20.45 -7.10 36.41
N PRO A 541 19.39 -7.90 36.18
CA PRO A 541 19.36 -8.91 35.13
C PRO A 541 19.43 -8.25 33.74
N GLY A 542 19.82 -9.02 32.73
CA GLY A 542 19.65 -8.60 31.34
C GLY A 542 18.30 -9.04 30.79
N ALA A 543 17.88 -8.48 29.65
CA ALA A 543 16.76 -8.97 28.85
C ALA A 543 16.91 -10.48 28.58
N ASP A 544 15.83 -11.25 28.70
CA ASP A 544 15.86 -12.69 28.47
C ASP A 544 15.56 -13.08 27.01
N PHE A 545 14.79 -12.22 26.31
CA PHE A 545 14.36 -12.38 24.93
C PHE A 545 15.12 -11.43 24.00
N ARG A 546 14.95 -11.60 22.68
CA ARG A 546 15.47 -10.69 21.65
C ARG A 546 14.33 -9.77 21.20
N ASP A 547 14.42 -8.49 21.54
CA ASP A 547 13.45 -7.48 21.11
C ASP A 547 13.94 -6.73 19.86
N VAL A 548 13.02 -6.42 18.93
CA VAL A 548 13.29 -5.62 17.73
C VAL A 548 12.27 -4.48 17.66
N LEU A 549 12.59 -3.36 18.28
CA LEU A 549 11.67 -2.24 18.46
C LEU A 549 11.88 -1.19 17.38
N ARG A 550 10.82 -0.68 16.75
CA ARG A 550 10.94 0.29 15.66
C ARG A 550 11.08 1.70 16.24
N ARG A 551 12.07 2.46 15.76
CA ARG A 551 12.39 3.80 16.30
C ARG A 551 11.22 4.77 16.24
N THR A 552 10.37 4.64 15.23
CA THR A 552 9.13 5.42 15.05
C THR A 552 8.04 5.13 16.09
N GLU A 553 8.20 4.10 16.93
CA GLU A 553 7.33 3.76 18.07
C GLU A 553 8.01 4.12 19.39
N LEU A 554 9.32 3.86 19.49
CA LEU A 554 10.14 4.31 20.61
C LEU A 554 10.06 5.83 20.81
N ASP A 555 10.16 6.62 19.73
CA ASP A 555 10.01 8.07 19.77
C ASP A 555 8.56 8.54 20.07
N LYS A 556 7.57 7.63 20.11
CA LYS A 556 6.17 7.91 20.55
C LYS A 556 5.90 7.60 22.03
N LEU A 557 6.85 7.03 22.78
CA LEU A 557 6.65 6.64 24.19
C LEU A 557 6.37 7.81 25.16
N GLY A 558 6.51 9.05 24.69
CA GLY A 558 6.10 10.29 25.37
C GLY A 558 7.15 10.89 26.29
N GLU A 559 6.88 12.12 26.76
CA GLU A 559 7.83 12.98 27.50
C GLU A 559 8.34 12.41 28.84
N GLY A 560 7.77 11.30 29.35
CA GLY A 560 8.30 10.58 30.51
C GLY A 560 9.33 9.49 30.17
N ASN A 561 9.39 9.07 28.91
CA ASN A 561 10.04 7.84 28.45
C ASN A 561 11.00 8.03 27.25
N VAL A 562 11.07 9.21 26.66
CA VAL A 562 12.06 9.54 25.61
C VAL A 562 13.03 10.58 26.19
N ALA A 563 14.33 10.43 25.94
CA ALA A 563 15.32 11.42 26.35
C ALA A 563 16.49 11.49 25.35
N VAL A 564 17.21 12.61 25.36
CA VAL A 564 18.32 12.87 24.42
C VAL A 564 19.44 13.58 25.17
N ASP A 565 20.67 13.08 25.06
CA ASP A 565 21.83 13.66 25.75
C ASP A 565 22.45 14.85 24.97
N ASP A 566 23.47 15.50 25.53
CA ASP A 566 24.15 16.65 24.89
C ASP A 566 25.17 16.24 23.80
N LYS A 567 25.25 14.96 23.45
CA LYS A 567 25.92 14.45 22.24
C LYS A 567 24.92 14.10 21.14
N GLY A 568 23.62 14.05 21.47
CA GLY A 568 22.51 13.79 20.56
C GLY A 568 22.04 12.34 20.52
N HIS A 569 22.61 11.46 21.35
CA HIS A 569 22.22 10.05 21.46
C HIS A 569 20.77 9.92 21.94
N HIS A 570 20.01 8.98 21.39
CA HIS A 570 18.63 8.74 21.82
C HIS A 570 18.57 7.71 22.95
N TRP A 571 17.70 7.98 23.92
CA TRP A 571 17.41 7.16 25.07
C TRP A 571 15.92 6.89 25.16
N TRP A 572 15.54 5.64 25.42
CA TRP A 572 14.14 5.24 25.57
C TRP A 572 13.95 4.37 26.81
N ASN A 573 12.96 4.71 27.64
CA ASN A 573 12.50 3.92 28.77
C ASN A 573 11.50 2.88 28.27
N ILE A 574 11.92 1.62 28.25
CA ILE A 574 11.19 0.51 27.66
C ILE A 574 10.91 -0.58 28.71
N THR A 575 10.01 -1.50 28.40
CA THR A 575 9.85 -2.76 29.14
C THR A 575 10.27 -3.91 28.23
N VAL A 576 11.22 -4.71 28.68
CA VAL A 576 11.66 -5.97 28.02
C VAL A 576 11.21 -7.16 28.85
N GLY A 577 11.07 -8.33 28.22
CA GLY A 577 10.65 -9.54 28.91
C GLY A 577 11.74 -10.18 29.77
N SER A 578 11.31 -10.75 30.90
CA SER A 578 12.07 -11.68 31.74
C SER A 578 11.44 -13.07 31.74
N LYS A 579 12.25 -14.12 31.97
CA LYS A 579 11.79 -15.53 31.88
C LYS A 579 10.64 -15.87 32.82
N ASP A 580 10.55 -15.22 33.97
CA ASP A 580 9.51 -15.43 34.99
C ASP A 580 8.15 -14.79 34.62
N GLY A 581 7.94 -14.47 33.33
CA GLY A 581 6.75 -13.77 32.84
C GLY A 581 6.68 -12.28 33.23
N SER A 582 7.66 -11.76 33.97
CA SER A 582 7.69 -10.36 34.38
C SER A 582 8.31 -9.44 33.31
N GLY A 583 8.09 -8.12 33.46
CA GLY A 583 8.64 -7.10 32.58
C GLY A 583 9.69 -6.25 33.28
N LEU A 584 10.94 -6.31 32.82
CA LEU A 584 12.02 -5.44 33.29
C LEU A 584 11.91 -4.07 32.60
N THR A 585 11.68 -3.01 33.38
CA THR A 585 11.53 -1.64 32.85
C THR A 585 12.76 -0.77 33.16
N GLY A 586 13.23 -0.02 32.17
CA GLY A 586 14.36 0.91 32.30
C GLY A 586 14.85 1.46 30.97
N TRP A 587 15.89 2.29 31.02
CA TRP A 587 16.39 3.00 29.85
C TRP A 587 17.44 2.20 29.06
N VAL A 588 17.29 2.22 27.72
CA VAL A 588 18.30 1.85 26.73
C VAL A 588 18.80 3.08 25.97
N CYS A 589 20.02 3.03 25.43
CA CYS A 589 20.60 4.04 24.54
C CYS A 589 20.86 3.46 23.14
N ASP A 590 20.75 4.27 22.08
CA ASP A 590 21.15 3.89 20.71
C ASP A 590 22.68 3.75 20.51
N THR A 591 23.48 4.22 21.47
CA THR A 591 24.94 4.39 21.33
C THR A 591 25.68 3.81 22.54
N ASP A 592 26.79 3.10 22.29
CA ASP A 592 27.69 2.47 23.28
C ASP A 592 27.04 1.49 24.30
N HIS A 593 25.76 1.15 24.14
CA HIS A 593 25.00 0.31 25.06
C HIS A 593 25.21 -1.19 24.79
N PRO A 594 25.80 -1.98 25.73
CA PRO A 594 26.09 -3.40 25.48
C PRO A 594 24.83 -4.21 25.17
N HIS A 595 24.89 -5.01 24.10
CA HIS A 595 23.78 -5.82 23.56
C HIS A 595 22.58 -5.02 23.04
N VAL A 596 22.71 -3.71 22.82
CA VAL A 596 21.70 -2.87 22.16
C VAL A 596 22.32 -2.22 20.93
N GLN A 597 21.65 -2.30 19.78
CA GLN A 597 22.21 -1.86 18.51
C GLN A 597 21.14 -1.47 17.49
N LEU A 598 21.36 -0.39 16.75
CA LEU A 598 20.53 -0.08 15.59
C LEU A 598 20.81 -1.05 14.43
N ARG A 599 19.74 -1.58 13.82
CA ARG A 599 19.75 -2.55 12.71
C ARG A 599 18.96 -2.02 11.50
N SER A 600 19.40 -2.40 10.29
CA SER A 600 18.63 -2.19 9.06
C SER A 600 17.67 -3.38 8.85
N PRO A 601 16.45 -3.17 8.31
CA PRO A 601 15.54 -4.26 7.90
C PRO A 601 16.21 -5.31 6.98
N TRP A 602 17.18 -4.88 6.18
CA TRP A 602 17.97 -5.75 5.28
C TRP A 602 18.98 -6.65 6.01
N GLU A 603 19.24 -6.41 7.30
CA GLU A 603 19.97 -7.34 8.15
C GLU A 603 19.10 -8.48 8.69
N TRP A 604 17.77 -8.38 8.54
CA TRP A 604 16.78 -9.30 9.13
C TRP A 604 17.09 -9.55 10.63
N PRO A 605 17.08 -8.50 11.49
CA PRO A 605 17.19 -8.66 12.94
C PRO A 605 15.99 -9.45 13.48
N GLY A 606 16.14 -10.13 14.60
CA GLY A 606 15.12 -11.07 15.08
C GLY A 606 15.04 -12.39 14.28
N PHE A 607 14.96 -12.33 12.95
CA PHE A 607 14.62 -13.48 12.11
C PHE A 607 15.62 -14.66 12.18
N GLU A 608 15.10 -15.82 12.58
CA GLU A 608 15.81 -17.10 12.62
C GLU A 608 15.18 -18.10 11.63
N LEU A 609 16.03 -18.77 10.84
CA LEU A 609 15.63 -19.89 9.98
C LEU A 609 15.52 -21.16 10.83
N VAL A 610 14.48 -21.97 10.59
CA VAL A 610 14.19 -23.23 11.28
C VAL A 610 13.81 -24.30 10.27
N ASP A 611 14.38 -25.51 10.32
CA ASP A 611 13.92 -26.62 9.45
C ASP A 611 13.15 -27.69 10.25
N ASN A 612 11.83 -27.72 10.06
CA ASN A 612 10.93 -28.68 10.69
C ASN A 612 10.62 -29.90 9.78
N GLY A 613 11.17 -29.96 8.55
CA GLY A 613 10.86 -30.97 7.54
C GLY A 613 11.27 -32.42 7.86
N SER A 614 11.76 -32.69 9.07
CA SER A 614 12.01 -34.04 9.61
C SER A 614 10.89 -34.56 10.54
N VAL A 615 9.89 -33.73 10.83
CA VAL A 615 8.72 -34.03 11.66
C VAL A 615 7.48 -34.13 10.78
N ASN A 616 6.74 -35.25 10.85
CA ASN A 616 5.48 -35.43 10.12
C ASN A 616 4.27 -34.96 10.95
N PRO A 617 3.10 -34.72 10.33
CA PRO A 617 1.90 -34.28 11.06
C PRO A 617 1.45 -35.26 12.16
N ALA A 618 1.67 -36.57 11.95
CA ALA A 618 1.30 -37.60 12.91
C ALA A 618 2.11 -37.53 14.23
N ASP A 619 3.42 -37.31 14.17
CA ASP A 619 4.22 -37.18 15.38
C ASP A 619 3.92 -35.87 16.14
N MET A 620 3.59 -34.79 15.44
CA MET A 620 3.10 -33.56 16.09
C MET A 620 1.74 -33.76 16.77
N PHE A 621 0.84 -34.55 16.17
CA PHE A 621 -0.45 -34.85 16.78
C PHE A 621 -0.33 -35.79 18.00
N LYS A 622 0.58 -36.78 17.96
CA LYS A 622 0.95 -37.58 19.15
C LYS A 622 1.48 -36.70 20.27
N ARG A 623 2.39 -35.76 19.96
CA ARG A 623 2.85 -34.73 20.91
C ARG A 623 1.65 -33.97 21.48
N HIS A 624 0.71 -33.49 20.66
CA HIS A 624 -0.45 -32.75 21.14
C HIS A 624 -1.32 -33.56 22.12
N ILE A 625 -1.63 -34.83 21.81
CA ILE A 625 -2.38 -35.73 22.70
C ILE A 625 -1.68 -35.81 24.07
N HIS A 626 -0.37 -36.07 24.08
CA HIS A 626 0.41 -36.17 25.31
C HIS A 626 0.50 -34.85 26.09
N THR A 627 0.80 -33.76 25.38
CA THR A 627 0.93 -32.39 25.92
C THR A 627 -0.37 -31.95 26.60
N THR A 628 -1.51 -32.21 25.97
CA THR A 628 -2.83 -31.79 26.47
C THR A 628 -3.56 -32.88 27.26
N GLU A 629 -2.90 -34.00 27.55
CA GLU A 629 -3.39 -35.13 28.34
C GLU A 629 -4.74 -35.71 27.85
N GLN A 630 -4.97 -35.65 26.52
CA GLN A 630 -6.20 -36.10 25.83
C GLN A 630 -6.24 -37.62 25.58
N TYR A 631 -5.84 -38.41 26.58
CA TYR A 631 -5.74 -39.87 26.49
C TYR A 631 -7.11 -40.57 26.44
N MET A 632 -7.13 -41.74 25.82
CA MET A 632 -8.25 -42.68 25.91
C MET A 632 -8.35 -43.30 27.31
N ALA A 633 -9.52 -43.88 27.63
CA ALA A 633 -9.76 -44.51 28.94
C ALA A 633 -8.95 -45.80 29.20
N ASP A 634 -8.23 -46.28 28.19
CA ASP A 634 -7.38 -47.46 28.14
C ASP A 634 -5.92 -47.15 27.72
N GLU A 635 -5.56 -45.87 27.57
CA GLU A 635 -4.18 -45.38 27.36
C GLU A 635 -3.59 -44.87 28.68
N GLU A 636 -2.29 -45.11 28.93
CA GLU A 636 -1.57 -44.56 30.11
C GLU A 636 -0.74 -43.31 29.75
N GLY A 637 -0.80 -42.87 28.49
CA GLY A 637 -0.03 -41.76 27.93
C GLY A 637 1.44 -42.09 27.65
N THR A 638 1.92 -43.25 28.11
CA THR A 638 3.31 -43.70 27.95
C THR A 638 3.64 -44.08 26.50
N GLU A 639 2.64 -44.49 25.72
CA GLU A 639 2.77 -44.81 24.29
C GLU A 639 3.16 -43.59 23.43
N PHE A 640 2.94 -42.36 23.91
CA PHE A 640 3.28 -41.14 23.19
C PHE A 640 4.63 -40.51 23.57
N LEU A 641 5.33 -41.06 24.58
CA LEU A 641 6.56 -40.47 25.13
C LEU A 641 7.72 -40.43 24.12
N GLY A 642 7.85 -41.45 23.26
CA GLY A 642 8.95 -41.54 22.29
C GLY A 642 8.88 -40.43 21.25
N GLU A 643 7.73 -40.28 20.61
CA GLU A 643 7.46 -39.24 19.63
C GLU A 643 7.37 -37.84 20.25
N THR A 644 6.85 -37.71 21.47
CA THR A 644 6.89 -36.43 22.21
C THR A 644 8.33 -35.98 22.43
N ALA A 645 9.21 -36.86 22.92
CA ALA A 645 10.63 -36.54 23.10
C ALA A 645 11.34 -36.23 21.77
N LYS A 646 11.02 -36.96 20.69
CA LYS A 646 11.52 -36.67 19.33
C LYS A 646 11.13 -35.26 18.86
N VAL A 647 9.87 -34.86 19.05
CA VAL A 647 9.35 -33.58 18.54
C VAL A 647 9.77 -32.40 19.44
N ASN A 648 9.85 -32.57 20.76
CA ASN A 648 10.41 -31.55 21.67
C ASN A 648 11.88 -31.25 21.35
N ALA A 649 12.68 -32.28 21.04
CA ALA A 649 14.06 -32.14 20.58
C ALA A 649 14.19 -31.57 19.15
N GLY A 650 13.08 -31.31 18.45
CA GLY A 650 13.06 -30.64 17.17
C GLY A 650 13.29 -29.14 17.31
N GLU A 651 14.04 -28.56 16.36
CA GLU A 651 14.47 -27.15 16.42
C GLU A 651 13.29 -26.18 16.59
N LEU A 652 12.14 -26.46 15.97
CA LEU A 652 10.93 -25.65 16.08
C LEU A 652 10.40 -25.57 17.51
N ILE A 653 10.18 -26.71 18.18
CA ILE A 653 9.65 -26.72 19.55
C ILE A 653 10.67 -26.12 20.52
N THR A 654 11.94 -26.53 20.45
CA THR A 654 13.01 -25.98 21.32
C THR A 654 13.13 -24.45 21.20
N LYS A 655 12.89 -23.86 20.02
CA LYS A 655 12.88 -22.40 19.84
C LYS A 655 11.62 -21.73 20.40
N ILE A 656 10.44 -22.32 20.20
CA ILE A 656 9.16 -21.76 20.70
C ILE A 656 9.09 -21.87 22.23
N GLU A 657 9.42 -23.02 22.81
CA GLU A 657 9.52 -23.28 24.25
C GLU A 657 10.37 -22.20 24.93
N LYS A 658 11.60 -22.00 24.45
CA LYS A 658 12.52 -20.94 24.91
C LYS A 658 11.95 -19.51 24.77
N ALA A 659 10.98 -19.27 23.88
CA ALA A 659 10.42 -17.96 23.57
C ALA A 659 9.10 -17.66 24.30
N ILE A 660 8.29 -18.66 24.65
CA ILE A 660 6.93 -18.46 25.19
C ILE A 660 6.50 -19.39 26.34
N ASP A 661 7.27 -20.43 26.71
CA ASP A 661 6.96 -21.26 27.89
C ASP A 661 7.07 -20.40 29.15
N THR A 662 5.91 -19.96 29.65
CA THR A 662 5.78 -18.90 30.66
C THR A 662 5.37 -19.43 32.04
N ASP A 663 4.79 -20.63 32.11
CA ASP A 663 4.51 -21.32 33.39
C ASP A 663 5.52 -22.44 33.71
N HIS A 664 6.44 -22.73 32.78
CA HIS A 664 7.59 -23.63 32.92
C HIS A 664 7.20 -25.10 33.12
N ASP A 665 6.07 -25.53 32.55
CA ASP A 665 5.67 -26.94 32.55
C ASP A 665 6.36 -27.78 31.44
N GLY A 666 7.13 -27.13 30.56
CA GLY A 666 7.87 -27.77 29.47
C GLY A 666 7.00 -28.13 28.25
N LYS A 667 5.80 -27.56 28.17
CA LYS A 667 4.88 -27.73 27.04
C LYS A 667 4.95 -26.52 26.10
N VAL A 668 4.27 -26.67 24.97
CA VAL A 668 4.01 -25.59 24.00
C VAL A 668 2.68 -25.90 23.34
N THR A 669 1.71 -25.01 23.52
CA THR A 669 0.35 -25.14 22.98
C THR A 669 -0.06 -23.93 22.14
N ALA A 670 -1.14 -24.10 21.37
CA ALA A 670 -1.81 -23.00 20.68
C ALA A 670 -2.36 -21.92 21.62
N GLN A 671 -2.59 -22.23 22.90
CA GLN A 671 -3.11 -21.27 23.88
C GLN A 671 -1.99 -20.37 24.44
N GLU A 672 -0.77 -20.89 24.60
CA GLU A 672 0.40 -20.05 24.87
C GLU A 672 0.78 -19.21 23.66
N LEU A 673 0.77 -19.77 22.44
CA LEU A 673 0.97 -18.98 21.21
C LEU A 673 -0.05 -17.83 21.09
N LYS A 674 -1.30 -18.09 21.47
CA LYS A 674 -2.34 -17.06 21.54
C LYS A 674 -2.03 -15.95 22.56
N HIS A 675 -1.54 -16.31 23.74
CA HIS A 675 -1.17 -15.36 24.79
C HIS A 675 0.13 -14.58 24.46
N ALA A 676 1.09 -15.24 23.80
CA ALA A 676 2.31 -14.63 23.28
C ALA A 676 2.00 -13.45 22.34
N LEU A 677 0.95 -13.55 21.52
CA LEU A 677 0.50 -12.47 20.63
C LEU A 677 -0.12 -11.25 21.36
N GLU A 678 -0.36 -11.33 22.68
CA GLU A 678 -0.77 -10.19 23.51
C GLU A 678 0.43 -9.39 24.05
N THR A 679 1.63 -10.01 24.08
CA THR A 679 2.83 -9.58 24.79
C THR A 679 3.97 -9.26 23.82
N PRO A 680 4.51 -8.02 23.78
CA PRO A 680 5.40 -7.58 22.69
C PRO A 680 6.61 -8.48 22.38
N TRP A 681 7.44 -8.78 23.38
CA TRP A 681 8.65 -9.59 23.18
C TRP A 681 8.36 -11.03 22.72
N MET A 682 7.24 -11.60 23.15
CA MET A 682 6.79 -12.94 22.75
C MET A 682 6.23 -12.94 21.32
N ALA A 683 5.43 -11.93 20.96
CA ALA A 683 4.89 -11.76 19.61
C ALA A 683 5.99 -11.53 18.57
N GLU A 684 6.99 -10.70 18.89
CA GLU A 684 8.18 -10.51 18.06
C GLU A 684 9.00 -11.81 17.95
N ALA A 685 9.23 -12.54 19.04
CA ALA A 685 9.97 -13.80 19.00
C ALA A 685 9.29 -14.91 18.17
N VAL A 686 7.97 -15.04 18.24
CA VAL A 686 7.19 -16.02 17.45
C VAL A 686 7.11 -15.61 15.98
N SER A 687 6.83 -14.32 15.69
CA SER A 687 6.64 -13.85 14.31
C SER A 687 7.94 -13.70 13.51
N HIS A 688 9.09 -13.70 14.19
CA HIS A 688 10.41 -13.77 13.56
C HIS A 688 10.90 -15.20 13.24
N LEU A 689 10.15 -16.25 13.57
CA LEU A 689 10.47 -17.60 13.09
C LEU A 689 10.16 -17.74 11.60
N VAL A 690 11.15 -18.19 10.83
CA VAL A 690 11.04 -18.49 9.39
C VAL A 690 11.22 -19.99 9.22
N VAL A 691 10.11 -20.71 9.11
CA VAL A 691 10.09 -22.17 9.26
C VAL A 691 9.94 -22.84 7.91
N ARG A 692 10.85 -23.76 7.61
CA ARG A 692 10.71 -24.69 6.49
C ARG A 692 9.90 -25.89 6.93
N ASN A 693 8.74 -26.10 6.30
CA ASN A 693 7.87 -27.22 6.57
C ASN A 693 7.06 -27.59 5.32
N GLU A 694 6.59 -28.83 5.23
CA GLU A 694 5.63 -29.22 4.20
C GLU A 694 4.35 -28.36 4.27
N THR A 695 3.88 -27.90 3.11
CA THR A 695 2.64 -27.13 2.96
C THR A 695 1.41 -27.99 3.23
N GLU A 696 0.34 -27.37 3.76
CA GLU A 696 -0.95 -28.04 3.97
C GLU A 696 -1.74 -28.20 2.66
N TRP A 697 -1.44 -27.37 1.65
CA TRP A 697 -2.23 -27.19 0.42
C TRP A 697 -1.92 -28.19 -0.72
N GLY A 698 -1.09 -29.20 -0.46
CA GLY A 698 -0.65 -30.21 -1.42
C GLY A 698 -0.07 -31.45 -0.74
N GLY A 699 0.61 -32.30 -1.50
CA GLY A 699 1.24 -33.54 -1.03
C GLY A 699 0.32 -34.77 -1.01
N GLY A 700 -0.94 -34.62 -1.43
CA GLY A 700 -1.94 -35.68 -1.36
C GLY A 700 -2.42 -35.94 0.07
N LEU A 701 -3.09 -37.08 0.28
CA LEU A 701 -3.71 -37.40 1.57
C LEU A 701 -2.82 -38.20 2.53
N GLY A 702 -1.74 -38.85 2.07
CA GLY A 702 -0.97 -39.83 2.86
C GLY A 702 -0.54 -39.35 4.26
N LYS A 703 0.04 -38.15 4.36
CA LYS A 703 0.46 -37.53 5.63
C LYS A 703 -0.69 -37.24 6.62
N TRP A 704 -1.92 -37.16 6.11
CA TRP A 704 -3.14 -37.05 6.90
C TRP A 704 -3.76 -38.43 7.16
N GLU A 705 -3.68 -39.37 6.21
CA GLU A 705 -4.10 -40.77 6.41
C GLU A 705 -3.29 -41.45 7.53
N GLU A 706 -2.02 -41.07 7.72
CA GLU A 706 -1.18 -41.45 8.89
C GLU A 706 -1.80 -41.11 10.26
N LEU A 707 -2.70 -40.11 10.34
CA LEU A 707 -3.41 -39.75 11.57
C LEU A 707 -4.55 -40.72 11.90
N THR A 708 -5.04 -41.51 10.93
CA THR A 708 -6.26 -42.33 11.08
C THR A 708 -6.27 -43.25 12.31
N PRO A 709 -5.16 -43.92 12.72
CA PRO A 709 -5.12 -44.71 13.95
C PRO A 709 -5.32 -43.88 15.23
N LEU A 710 -4.95 -42.59 15.21
CA LEU A 710 -5.03 -41.66 16.34
C LEU A 710 -6.41 -40.98 16.47
N MET A 711 -7.31 -41.21 15.50
CA MET A 711 -8.63 -40.56 15.43
C MET A 711 -9.73 -41.26 16.26
N GLN A 712 -9.31 -42.11 17.19
CA GLN A 712 -10.14 -42.73 18.22
C GLN A 712 -11.42 -43.38 17.65
N LYS A 713 -12.54 -43.28 18.38
CA LYS A 713 -13.87 -43.76 17.97
C LYS A 713 -14.56 -42.87 16.92
N GLN A 714 -13.87 -41.84 16.41
CA GLN A 714 -14.42 -40.83 15.49
C GLN A 714 -14.04 -41.11 14.02
N THR A 715 -13.65 -42.35 13.70
CA THR A 715 -13.06 -42.75 12.41
C THR A 715 -13.91 -42.37 11.19
N GLU A 716 -15.25 -42.45 11.26
CA GLU A 716 -16.13 -42.01 10.17
C GLU A 716 -16.17 -40.48 10.01
N MET A 717 -16.09 -39.73 11.12
CA MET A 717 -15.98 -38.26 11.06
C MET A 717 -14.63 -37.84 10.48
N TRP A 718 -13.56 -38.58 10.79
CA TRP A 718 -12.24 -38.37 10.20
C TRP A 718 -12.19 -38.66 8.69
N LYS A 719 -12.87 -39.69 8.19
CA LYS A 719 -13.00 -39.92 6.73
C LYS A 719 -13.66 -38.73 6.04
N THR A 720 -14.75 -38.21 6.60
CA THR A 720 -15.40 -36.98 6.12
C THR A 720 -14.45 -35.77 6.14
N GLU A 721 -13.55 -35.69 7.12
CA GLU A 721 -12.55 -34.64 7.21
C GLU A 721 -11.40 -34.81 6.20
N LEU A 722 -10.95 -36.04 5.90
CA LEU A 722 -10.02 -36.35 4.80
C LEU A 722 -10.60 -35.95 3.45
N GLU A 723 -11.89 -36.20 3.19
CA GLU A 723 -12.60 -35.71 2.00
C GLU A 723 -12.63 -34.17 1.94
N ARG A 724 -12.75 -33.50 3.09
CA ARG A 724 -12.72 -32.04 3.21
C ARG A 724 -11.32 -31.47 2.91
N LEU A 725 -10.28 -32.09 3.46
CA LEU A 725 -8.87 -31.79 3.19
C LEU A 725 -8.51 -31.99 1.71
N ALA A 726 -9.03 -33.05 1.06
CA ALA A 726 -8.82 -33.30 -0.37
C ALA A 726 -9.31 -32.14 -1.24
N LYS A 727 -10.49 -31.57 -0.93
CA LYS A 727 -11.06 -30.41 -1.65
C LYS A 727 -10.25 -29.12 -1.44
N LEU A 728 -9.54 -29.02 -0.31
CA LEU A 728 -8.70 -27.86 0.03
C LEU A 728 -7.35 -27.85 -0.70
N GLN A 729 -6.91 -28.96 -1.31
CA GLN A 729 -5.64 -28.99 -2.03
C GLN A 729 -5.70 -28.27 -3.40
N TRP A 730 -4.61 -27.58 -3.73
CA TRP A 730 -4.44 -26.80 -4.96
C TRP A 730 -2.98 -26.61 -5.41
N TRP A 731 -1.97 -26.93 -4.58
CA TRP A 731 -0.55 -26.67 -4.85
C TRP A 731 -0.08 -27.26 -6.20
N GLU A 732 -0.46 -28.50 -6.50
CA GLU A 732 -0.09 -29.18 -7.74
C GLU A 732 -0.78 -28.61 -8.98
N GLN A 733 -1.86 -27.84 -8.81
CA GLN A 733 -2.68 -27.30 -9.91
C GLN A 733 -2.09 -26.03 -10.53
N ILE A 734 -1.13 -25.37 -9.85
CA ILE A 734 -0.49 -24.12 -10.30
C ILE A 734 0.93 -24.31 -10.86
N LYS A 735 1.34 -25.55 -11.13
CA LYS A 735 2.65 -25.88 -11.71
C LYS A 735 2.84 -25.13 -13.04
N GLY A 736 3.80 -24.20 -13.07
CA GLY A 736 4.08 -23.33 -14.21
C GLY A 736 4.03 -21.83 -13.90
N VAL A 737 3.55 -21.42 -12.72
CA VAL A 737 3.72 -20.04 -12.22
C VAL A 737 5.20 -19.73 -12.02
N ASP A 738 5.68 -18.60 -12.56
CA ASP A 738 7.09 -18.22 -12.50
C ASP A 738 7.59 -18.01 -11.06
N GLY A 739 8.72 -18.63 -10.73
CA GLY A 739 9.34 -18.57 -9.40
C GLY A 739 8.58 -19.32 -8.30
N PHE A 740 7.51 -20.05 -8.62
CA PHE A 740 6.77 -20.84 -7.63
C PHE A 740 7.61 -22.03 -7.12
N PRO A 741 7.57 -22.38 -5.80
CA PRO A 741 8.32 -23.50 -5.27
C PRO A 741 7.99 -24.83 -5.98
N ALA A 742 9.03 -25.57 -6.37
CA ALA A 742 8.87 -26.84 -7.10
C ALA A 742 8.68 -28.05 -6.16
N ASP A 743 9.16 -27.93 -4.92
CA ASP A 743 8.94 -28.88 -3.84
C ASP A 743 7.70 -28.50 -2.98
N LEU A 744 7.40 -29.35 -2.00
CA LEU A 744 6.28 -29.18 -1.07
C LEU A 744 6.68 -28.50 0.24
N SER A 745 7.97 -28.17 0.44
CA SER A 745 8.53 -27.72 1.71
C SER A 745 9.18 -26.32 1.58
N PRO A 746 8.37 -25.29 1.27
CA PRO A 746 8.84 -23.90 1.18
C PRO A 746 9.24 -23.37 2.57
N TRP A 747 9.82 -22.18 2.58
CA TRP A 747 10.00 -21.39 3.79
C TRP A 747 8.77 -20.53 4.04
N HIS A 748 8.15 -20.67 5.21
CA HIS A 748 6.99 -19.90 5.65
C HIS A 748 7.41 -18.75 6.57
N LEU A 749 6.72 -17.61 6.49
CA LEU A 749 6.99 -16.40 7.25
C LEU A 749 5.70 -15.87 7.87
N HIS A 750 5.74 -15.44 9.13
CA HIS A 750 4.59 -14.78 9.75
C HIS A 750 4.29 -13.44 9.03
N PRO A 751 3.08 -13.21 8.48
CA PRO A 751 2.79 -12.02 7.67
C PRO A 751 3.01 -10.70 8.44
N ILE A 752 2.49 -10.60 9.66
CA ILE A 752 2.57 -9.37 10.48
C ILE A 752 4.02 -8.98 10.82
N GLY A 753 4.88 -9.93 11.24
CA GLY A 753 6.30 -9.66 11.53
C GLY A 753 7.10 -9.28 10.27
N LEU A 754 6.87 -9.97 9.14
CA LEU A 754 7.48 -9.62 7.86
C LEU A 754 7.12 -8.19 7.42
N ILE A 755 5.83 -7.81 7.53
CA ILE A 755 5.37 -6.44 7.27
C ILE A 755 6.01 -5.47 8.29
N GLY A 756 6.07 -5.83 9.58
CA GLY A 756 6.66 -5.01 10.64
C GLY A 756 8.10 -4.59 10.36
N ASN A 757 8.95 -5.55 9.99
CA ASN A 757 10.36 -5.31 9.64
C ASN A 757 10.53 -4.34 8.47
N PHE A 758 9.78 -4.50 7.38
CA PHE A 758 9.94 -3.66 6.18
C PHE A 758 9.05 -2.40 6.13
N THR A 759 8.04 -2.27 7.00
CA THR A 759 7.28 -1.02 7.21
C THR A 759 7.95 -0.07 8.22
N ALA A 760 9.02 -0.51 8.89
CA ALA A 760 9.90 0.35 9.68
C ALA A 760 10.56 1.40 8.78
N LYS A 761 9.84 2.51 8.52
CA LYS A 761 10.33 3.64 7.71
C LYS A 761 11.71 4.07 8.23
N GLU A 762 12.69 4.13 7.34
CA GLU A 762 13.94 4.85 7.57
C GLU A 762 13.60 6.23 8.15
N VAL A 763 14.32 6.65 9.21
CA VAL A 763 14.23 8.04 9.69
C VAL A 763 14.81 8.90 8.59
N THR A 764 13.93 9.38 7.71
CA THR A 764 14.33 9.79 6.37
C THR A 764 15.01 11.14 6.46
N ILE A 765 16.30 11.18 6.14
CA ILE A 765 17.03 12.44 6.01
C ILE A 765 16.44 13.13 4.78
N GLY A 766 15.87 14.31 4.99
CA GLY A 766 15.16 15.04 3.94
C GLY A 766 16.10 15.41 2.79
N HIS A 767 15.98 14.66 1.69
CA HIS A 767 16.81 14.82 0.50
C HIS A 767 15.99 15.04 -0.78
N ALA A 768 14.70 14.76 -0.76
CA ALA A 768 13.71 15.08 -1.80
C ALA A 768 12.35 15.33 -1.13
N LEU A 769 11.42 15.97 -1.84
CA LEU A 769 10.07 16.22 -1.34
C LEU A 769 9.32 14.88 -1.22
N SER A 770 8.77 14.57 -0.04
CA SER A 770 7.93 13.39 0.14
C SER A 770 6.62 13.49 -0.64
N ASP A 771 5.90 12.36 -0.78
CA ASP A 771 4.57 12.38 -1.39
C ASP A 771 3.58 13.15 -0.49
N ASP A 772 3.67 12.99 0.84
CA ASP A 772 2.97 13.78 1.85
C ASP A 772 3.26 15.30 1.68
N GLY A 773 4.52 15.66 1.45
CA GLY A 773 4.97 17.03 1.18
C GLY A 773 4.52 17.60 -0.17
N LEU A 774 4.39 16.75 -1.20
CA LEU A 774 3.76 17.13 -2.47
C LEU A 774 2.28 17.43 -2.28
N TRP A 775 1.55 16.60 -1.54
CA TRP A 775 0.15 16.83 -1.19
C TRP A 775 -0.04 18.07 -0.31
N PHE A 776 0.89 18.36 0.59
CA PHE A 776 0.91 19.59 1.39
C PHE A 776 1.04 20.86 0.53
N ILE A 777 1.97 20.88 -0.44
CA ILE A 777 2.09 22.01 -1.37
C ILE A 777 0.86 22.08 -2.28
N PHE A 778 0.40 20.95 -2.82
CA PHE A 778 -0.81 20.89 -3.66
C PHE A 778 -2.02 21.49 -2.95
N SER A 779 -2.31 21.07 -1.72
CA SER A 779 -3.46 21.57 -0.94
C SER A 779 -3.42 23.09 -0.70
N HIS A 780 -2.22 23.68 -0.65
CA HIS A 780 -2.02 25.12 -0.45
C HIS A 780 -1.96 25.97 -1.73
N GLU A 781 -1.77 25.36 -2.91
CA GLU A 781 -1.60 26.04 -4.20
C GLU A 781 -2.73 25.74 -5.21
N ALA A 782 -3.43 24.61 -5.08
CA ALA A 782 -4.46 24.17 -6.00
C ALA A 782 -5.79 24.94 -5.82
N GLN A 783 -6.50 25.17 -6.93
CA GLN A 783 -7.80 25.82 -6.93
C GLN A 783 -8.71 25.18 -7.98
N ALA A 784 -9.67 24.38 -7.51
CA ALA A 784 -10.63 23.69 -8.36
C ALA A 784 -11.34 24.63 -9.36
N GLY A 785 -11.46 24.17 -10.60
CA GLY A 785 -11.96 24.96 -11.73
C GLY A 785 -10.96 25.97 -12.32
N THR A 786 -9.76 26.12 -11.73
CA THR A 786 -8.72 27.06 -12.15
C THR A 786 -7.37 26.39 -12.38
N THR A 787 -6.76 25.72 -11.41
CA THR A 787 -5.43 25.10 -11.58
C THR A 787 -5.47 23.83 -12.43
N ASN A 788 -6.50 23.01 -12.26
CA ASN A 788 -6.80 21.85 -13.10
C ASN A 788 -7.06 22.18 -14.59
N ARG A 789 -7.06 23.47 -14.98
CA ARG A 789 -7.29 23.96 -16.34
C ARG A 789 -6.20 24.95 -16.77
N LEU A 790 -6.08 25.17 -18.08
CA LEU A 790 -5.19 26.22 -18.60
C LEU A 790 -5.67 27.60 -18.14
N HIS A 791 -4.81 28.32 -17.43
CA HIS A 791 -5.08 29.65 -16.91
C HIS A 791 -3.87 30.58 -17.09
N TRP A 792 -4.05 31.86 -16.77
CA TRP A 792 -2.97 32.85 -16.69
C TRP A 792 -3.11 33.61 -15.37
N PRO A 793 -2.16 33.49 -14.42
CA PRO A 793 -2.26 34.15 -13.12
C PRO A 793 -1.95 35.66 -13.18
N GLY A 794 -1.54 36.17 -14.35
CA GLY A 794 -1.19 37.57 -14.55
C GLY A 794 0.28 37.89 -14.28
N GLY A 795 0.65 39.15 -14.54
CA GLY A 795 2.03 39.61 -14.34
C GLY A 795 3.02 38.95 -15.30
N ALA A 796 4.19 38.55 -14.78
CA ALA A 796 5.30 38.05 -15.59
C ALA A 796 5.13 36.60 -16.10
N SER A 797 4.11 35.87 -15.64
CA SER A 797 3.89 34.46 -15.96
C SER A 797 3.39 34.20 -17.39
N GLY A 798 3.60 32.97 -17.85
CA GLY A 798 2.95 32.42 -19.04
C GLY A 798 1.65 31.70 -18.74
N VAL A 799 1.17 30.96 -19.74
CA VAL A 799 0.10 29.98 -19.56
C VAL A 799 0.55 28.99 -18.50
N THR A 800 -0.32 28.74 -17.53
CA THR A 800 -0.04 27.92 -16.34
C THR A 800 -1.07 26.79 -16.25
N LEU A 801 -0.63 25.64 -15.70
CA LEU A 801 -1.46 24.47 -15.42
C LEU A 801 -1.04 23.86 -14.08
N GLY A 802 -1.95 23.17 -13.39
CA GLY A 802 -1.73 22.62 -12.06
C GLY A 802 -1.33 23.68 -11.03
N ALA A 803 -0.73 23.21 -9.93
CA ALA A 803 -0.01 24.05 -8.98
C ALA A 803 1.31 24.60 -9.59
N GLY A 804 1.18 25.67 -10.38
CA GLY A 804 2.29 26.54 -10.80
C GLY A 804 3.19 26.03 -11.94
N TYR A 805 2.75 25.09 -12.78
CA TYR A 805 3.52 24.71 -13.98
C TYR A 805 3.41 25.81 -15.05
N ASP A 806 4.29 26.81 -14.98
CA ASP A 806 4.40 27.89 -15.97
C ASP A 806 5.12 27.39 -17.25
N MET A 807 4.52 27.67 -18.41
CA MET A 807 4.96 27.22 -19.73
C MET A 807 5.81 28.26 -20.49
N LYS A 808 5.95 29.49 -19.99
CA LYS A 808 6.73 30.57 -20.63
C LYS A 808 8.20 30.21 -20.85
N GLY A 809 8.82 29.55 -19.87
CA GLY A 809 10.22 29.15 -19.91
C GLY A 809 10.47 27.77 -20.55
N ARG A 810 9.43 27.09 -21.05
CA ARG A 810 9.49 25.68 -21.47
C ARG A 810 9.38 25.54 -22.99
N SER A 811 10.02 24.52 -23.55
CA SER A 811 9.89 24.16 -24.96
C SER A 811 8.61 23.35 -25.22
N GLU A 812 8.06 23.46 -26.41
CA GLU A 812 6.86 22.72 -26.86
C GLU A 812 7.06 21.20 -26.65
N ALA A 813 8.20 20.65 -27.06
CA ALA A 813 8.54 19.24 -26.84
C ALA A 813 8.66 18.85 -25.36
N GLY A 814 9.15 19.75 -24.49
CA GLY A 814 9.25 19.52 -23.06
C GLY A 814 7.88 19.50 -22.38
N ILE A 815 7.00 20.44 -22.74
CA ILE A 815 5.61 20.46 -22.26
C ILE A 815 4.88 19.20 -22.72
N ALA A 816 4.99 18.83 -24.00
CA ALA A 816 4.36 17.62 -24.53
C ALA A 816 4.85 16.33 -23.84
N ALA A 817 6.12 16.28 -23.41
CA ALA A 817 6.65 15.16 -22.63
C ALA A 817 6.09 15.13 -21.19
N ASP A 818 6.10 16.25 -20.48
CA ASP A 818 5.56 16.37 -19.12
C ASP A 818 4.05 16.08 -19.08
N MET A 819 3.27 16.57 -20.05
CA MET A 819 1.83 16.31 -20.18
C MET A 819 1.52 14.81 -20.36
N LYS A 820 2.35 14.07 -21.10
CA LYS A 820 2.17 12.61 -21.27
C LYS A 820 2.69 11.81 -20.08
N ALA A 821 3.67 12.33 -19.33
CA ALA A 821 4.11 11.73 -18.07
C ALA A 821 3.01 11.72 -17.00
N ILE A 822 2.07 12.69 -17.03
CA ILE A 822 0.85 12.71 -16.21
C ILE A 822 -0.36 12.03 -16.87
N GLY A 823 -0.17 11.30 -17.98
CA GLY A 823 -1.21 10.47 -18.60
C GLY A 823 -2.20 11.18 -19.52
N LEU A 824 -1.92 12.41 -19.98
CA LEU A 824 -2.73 13.05 -21.03
C LEU A 824 -2.44 12.42 -22.42
N SER A 825 -3.41 12.50 -23.33
CA SER A 825 -3.25 11.97 -24.70
C SER A 825 -2.25 12.78 -25.53
N ASP A 826 -1.77 12.21 -26.64
CA ASP A 826 -0.89 12.90 -27.58
C ASP A 826 -1.51 14.18 -28.17
N GLU A 827 -2.83 14.19 -28.42
CA GLU A 827 -3.58 15.34 -28.92
C GLU A 827 -3.70 16.44 -27.86
N ALA A 828 -4.03 16.08 -26.61
CA ALA A 828 -4.11 17.01 -25.49
C ALA A 828 -2.73 17.61 -25.18
N ALA A 829 -1.70 16.76 -25.11
CA ALA A 829 -0.32 17.18 -24.91
C ALA A 829 0.17 18.13 -26.01
N ALA A 830 -0.06 17.81 -27.28
CA ALA A 830 0.30 18.68 -28.42
C ALA A 830 -0.59 19.93 -28.54
N GLY A 831 -1.80 19.91 -27.99
CA GLY A 831 -2.67 21.07 -27.84
C GLY A 831 -2.12 22.05 -26.80
N ILE A 832 -1.82 21.55 -25.60
CA ILE A 832 -1.27 22.32 -24.47
C ILE A 832 0.13 22.85 -24.81
N ALA A 833 0.99 22.05 -25.45
CA ALA A 833 2.38 22.40 -25.72
C ALA A 833 2.57 23.70 -26.53
N LYS A 834 1.58 24.09 -27.35
CA LYS A 834 1.54 25.38 -28.09
C LYS A 834 1.47 26.62 -27.20
N ALA A 835 1.34 26.43 -25.88
CA ALA A 835 1.54 27.45 -24.86
C ALA A 835 3.01 27.90 -24.68
N ALA A 836 3.99 27.13 -25.20
CA ALA A 836 5.41 27.41 -25.08
C ALA A 836 5.76 28.87 -25.41
N GLY A 837 6.53 29.53 -24.54
CA GLY A 837 6.98 30.91 -24.75
C GLY A 837 5.91 32.00 -24.66
N LYS A 838 4.63 31.68 -24.45
CA LYS A 838 3.56 32.68 -24.36
C LYS A 838 3.61 33.45 -23.04
N GLN A 839 3.34 34.75 -23.12
CA GLN A 839 3.31 35.70 -22.01
C GLN A 839 2.25 36.78 -22.27
N ASP A 840 1.97 37.62 -21.27
CA ASP A 840 1.12 38.82 -21.41
C ASP A 840 -0.25 38.53 -22.07
N SER A 841 -0.65 39.30 -23.10
CA SER A 841 -1.90 39.11 -23.86
C SER A 841 -2.00 37.71 -24.46
N ASP A 842 -0.91 37.19 -25.02
CA ASP A 842 -0.89 35.93 -25.74
C ASP A 842 -1.07 34.73 -24.81
N ALA A 843 -0.56 34.81 -23.58
CA ALA A 843 -0.83 33.82 -22.54
C ALA A 843 -2.29 33.89 -22.07
N ASN A 844 -2.79 35.09 -21.80
CA ASN A 844 -4.18 35.33 -21.41
C ASN A 844 -5.18 34.77 -22.46
N ASP A 845 -4.98 35.08 -23.73
CA ASP A 845 -5.93 34.73 -24.79
C ASP A 845 -5.78 33.27 -25.22
N PHE A 846 -4.56 32.70 -25.20
CA PHE A 846 -4.38 31.26 -25.34
C PHE A 846 -5.07 30.49 -24.21
N ALA A 847 -4.86 30.89 -22.95
CA ALA A 847 -5.49 30.24 -21.80
C ALA A 847 -7.02 30.33 -21.84
N LYS A 848 -7.60 31.47 -22.24
CA LYS A 848 -9.05 31.62 -22.44
C LYS A 848 -9.59 30.69 -23.53
N ASN A 849 -8.98 30.74 -24.72
CA ASN A 849 -9.47 30.00 -25.89
C ASN A 849 -9.28 28.47 -25.75
N ASN A 850 -8.32 28.04 -24.94
CA ASN A 850 -7.97 26.63 -24.75
C ASN A 850 -8.27 26.09 -23.34
N ARG A 851 -8.99 26.84 -22.48
CA ARG A 851 -9.24 26.50 -21.06
C ARG A 851 -9.74 25.07 -20.86
N ASN A 852 -10.54 24.57 -21.79
CA ASN A 852 -11.21 23.28 -21.73
C ASN A 852 -10.51 22.18 -22.56
N LEU A 853 -9.26 22.40 -23.03
CA LEU A 853 -8.44 21.31 -23.60
C LEU A 853 -8.02 20.27 -22.55
N VAL A 854 -8.13 20.61 -21.26
CA VAL A 854 -7.71 19.78 -20.15
C VAL A 854 -8.60 20.02 -18.93
N ASP A 855 -8.75 18.97 -18.14
CA ASP A 855 -9.34 18.95 -16.81
C ASP A 855 -8.54 17.91 -16.01
N LEU A 856 -7.56 18.37 -15.22
CA LEU A 856 -6.68 17.45 -14.48
C LEU A 856 -7.38 16.87 -13.27
N THR A 857 -7.14 15.60 -12.98
CA THR A 857 -7.43 15.02 -11.65
C THR A 857 -6.38 15.50 -10.63
N HIS A 858 -6.64 15.34 -9.32
CA HIS A 858 -5.70 15.74 -8.28
C HIS A 858 -4.35 15.02 -8.42
N GLU A 859 -4.35 13.72 -8.76
CA GLU A 859 -3.14 12.93 -8.98
C GLU A 859 -2.33 13.41 -10.20
N GLN A 860 -3.01 13.95 -11.22
CA GLN A 860 -2.35 14.56 -12.37
C GLN A 860 -1.78 15.96 -12.04
N GLU A 861 -2.48 16.77 -11.24
CA GLU A 861 -1.94 18.03 -10.72
C GLU A 861 -0.73 17.81 -9.79
N VAL A 862 -0.79 16.82 -8.89
CA VAL A 862 0.32 16.40 -8.02
C VAL A 862 1.48 15.80 -8.82
N GLY A 863 1.18 14.99 -9.84
CA GLY A 863 2.16 14.47 -10.79
C GLY A 863 2.90 15.59 -11.52
N LEU A 864 2.17 16.62 -11.97
CA LEU A 864 2.73 17.80 -12.63
C LEU A 864 3.52 18.70 -11.66
N LEU A 865 3.04 18.84 -10.41
CA LEU A 865 3.73 19.56 -9.35
C LEU A 865 5.11 18.95 -9.07
N ARG A 866 5.28 17.62 -9.16
CA ARG A 866 6.59 16.95 -9.06
C ARG A 866 7.60 17.40 -10.12
N HIS A 867 7.17 17.98 -11.24
CA HIS A 867 8.03 18.58 -12.27
C HIS A 867 8.29 20.09 -12.02
N THR A 868 7.56 20.71 -11.10
CA THR A 868 7.66 22.13 -10.73
C THR A 868 8.47 22.33 -9.44
N VAL A 869 8.44 21.38 -8.49
CA VAL A 869 9.12 21.53 -7.17
C VAL A 869 10.64 21.39 -7.19
N LYS A 870 11.22 20.68 -8.18
CA LYS A 870 12.65 20.30 -8.20
C LYS A 870 13.65 21.45 -7.96
N PRO A 871 13.49 22.66 -8.54
CA PRO A 871 14.40 23.78 -8.30
C PRO A 871 14.37 24.28 -6.84
N TYR A 872 13.24 24.12 -6.16
CA TYR A 872 13.06 24.49 -4.75
C TYR A 872 13.69 23.44 -3.83
N GLU A 873 13.56 22.14 -4.13
CA GLU A 873 14.34 21.09 -3.44
C GLU A 873 15.86 21.38 -3.53
N GLU A 874 16.35 21.70 -4.73
CA GLU A 874 17.75 22.11 -4.91
C GLU A 874 18.10 23.38 -4.15
N MET A 875 17.14 24.30 -3.94
CA MET A 875 17.35 25.50 -3.13
C MET A 875 17.48 25.15 -1.64
N VAL A 876 16.67 24.21 -1.11
CA VAL A 876 16.84 23.66 0.25
C VAL A 876 18.21 22.99 0.38
N ARG A 877 18.53 22.01 -0.49
CA ARG A 877 19.80 21.26 -0.51
C ARG A 877 21.04 22.17 -0.58
N ARG A 878 20.96 23.30 -1.32
CA ARG A 878 22.07 24.26 -1.45
C ARG A 878 22.18 25.24 -0.30
N SER A 879 21.07 25.60 0.36
CA SER A 879 21.06 26.66 1.39
C SER A 879 21.26 26.10 2.80
N ILE A 880 20.68 24.94 3.10
CA ILE A 880 20.85 24.29 4.40
C ILE A 880 22.19 23.55 4.47
N LYS A 881 22.76 23.46 5.69
CA LYS A 881 24.06 22.86 6.00
C LYS A 881 24.01 21.82 7.13
N ILE A 882 22.93 21.78 7.89
CA ILE A 882 22.63 20.74 8.88
C ILE A 882 21.81 19.60 8.24
N GLU A 883 21.75 18.44 8.89
CA GLU A 883 20.82 17.38 8.49
C GLU A 883 19.39 17.74 8.92
N LEU A 884 18.40 17.35 8.12
CA LEU A 884 16.98 17.63 8.33
C LEU A 884 16.20 16.32 8.37
N SER A 885 15.15 16.24 9.19
CA SER A 885 14.14 15.20 9.02
C SER A 885 13.29 15.48 7.76
N GLN A 886 12.62 14.45 7.25
CA GLN A 886 11.76 14.54 6.06
C GLN A 886 10.75 15.69 6.14
N ASN A 887 9.98 15.78 7.22
CA ASN A 887 9.00 16.86 7.43
C ASN A 887 9.61 18.27 7.49
N GLN A 888 10.85 18.40 8.00
CA GLN A 888 11.56 19.69 8.01
C GLN A 888 12.02 20.10 6.60
N PHE A 889 12.48 19.14 5.80
CA PHE A 889 12.78 19.38 4.39
C PHE A 889 11.53 19.74 3.60
N ASP A 890 10.42 19.01 3.80
CA ASP A 890 9.16 19.23 3.09
C ASP A 890 8.55 20.60 3.43
N ALA A 891 8.55 20.99 4.70
CA ALA A 891 8.20 22.35 5.13
C ALA A 891 9.10 23.41 4.49
N LEU A 892 10.41 23.18 4.40
CA LEU A 892 11.34 24.09 3.75
C LEU A 892 11.20 24.12 2.23
N VAL A 893 10.76 23.05 1.56
CA VAL A 893 10.41 23.09 0.12
C VAL A 893 9.13 23.89 -0.09
N SER A 894 8.11 23.72 0.76
CA SER A 894 6.87 24.53 0.68
C SER A 894 7.15 26.02 0.94
N PHE A 895 7.99 26.34 1.94
CA PHE A 895 8.44 27.70 2.18
C PHE A 895 9.35 28.22 1.06
N ALA A 896 10.25 27.39 0.49
CA ALA A 896 11.07 27.75 -0.66
C ALA A 896 10.23 28.08 -1.90
N TYR A 897 9.10 27.40 -2.09
CA TYR A 897 8.14 27.63 -3.16
C TYR A 897 7.44 29.00 -3.03
N ASN A 898 7.15 29.45 -1.79
CA ASN A 898 6.57 30.76 -1.51
C ASN A 898 7.34 31.52 -0.41
N PRO A 899 8.58 32.02 -0.67
CA PRO A 899 9.52 32.39 0.39
C PRO A 899 9.36 33.83 0.92
N ALA A 900 8.42 34.61 0.38
CA ALA A 900 8.12 35.99 0.76
C ALA A 900 9.37 36.90 0.97
N ALA A 901 10.40 36.73 0.11
CA ALA A 901 11.71 37.38 0.18
C ALA A 901 12.46 37.24 1.53
N ARG A 902 12.25 36.12 2.25
CA ARG A 902 12.85 35.82 3.56
C ARG A 902 13.75 34.59 3.58
N TRP A 903 13.91 33.91 2.44
CA TRP A 903 14.66 32.65 2.30
C TRP A 903 16.02 32.68 3.00
N ASP A 904 16.89 33.64 2.66
CA ASP A 904 18.25 33.74 3.22
C ASP A 904 18.24 34.05 4.73
N SER A 905 17.21 34.72 5.24
CA SER A 905 17.07 34.96 6.69
C SER A 905 16.68 33.68 7.43
N VAL A 906 15.75 32.90 6.88
CA VAL A 906 15.28 31.63 7.46
C VAL A 906 16.38 30.59 7.43
N THR A 907 17.03 30.39 6.28
CA THR A 907 18.08 29.36 6.13
C THR A 907 19.33 29.64 6.94
N ASN A 908 19.79 30.90 7.03
CA ASN A 908 20.89 31.27 7.93
C ASN A 908 20.54 31.03 9.40
N LEU A 909 19.30 31.36 9.83
CA LEU A 909 18.87 31.09 11.20
C LEU A 909 18.78 29.58 11.50
N ILE A 910 18.38 28.75 10.54
CA ILE A 910 18.36 27.28 10.70
C ILE A 910 19.79 26.72 10.76
N ASN A 911 20.69 27.15 9.88
CA ASN A 911 22.10 26.76 9.90
C ASN A 911 22.82 27.17 11.20
N ASP A 912 22.40 28.28 11.81
CA ASP A 912 22.87 28.76 13.11
C ASP A 912 22.23 28.03 14.32
N GLY A 913 21.36 27.03 14.11
CA GLY A 913 20.61 26.33 15.17
C GLY A 913 19.46 27.13 15.79
N LYS A 914 19.13 28.32 15.26
CA LYS A 914 18.17 29.28 15.82
C LYS A 914 16.75 29.02 15.31
N VAL A 915 16.26 27.79 15.45
CA VAL A 915 15.00 27.30 14.87
C VAL A 915 13.80 28.20 15.24
N ASP A 916 13.60 28.53 16.51
CA ASP A 916 12.48 29.40 16.94
C ASP A 916 12.49 30.79 16.26
N ALA A 917 13.68 31.33 16.02
CA ALA A 917 13.84 32.60 15.30
C ALA A 917 13.54 32.43 13.80
N ALA A 918 13.92 31.30 13.20
CA ALA A 918 13.58 30.97 11.82
C ALA A 918 12.07 30.78 11.63
N MET A 919 11.40 30.05 12.51
CA MET A 919 9.95 29.86 12.49
C MET A 919 9.20 31.18 12.71
N SER A 920 9.67 32.00 13.66
CA SER A 920 9.18 33.38 13.83
C SER A 920 9.34 34.22 12.56
N LYS A 921 10.43 34.00 11.79
CA LYS A 921 10.70 34.69 10.52
C LYS A 921 9.80 34.21 9.39
N ILE A 922 9.46 32.91 9.33
CA ILE A 922 8.46 32.35 8.42
C ILE A 922 7.10 33.04 8.67
N LYS A 923 6.66 33.17 9.93
CA LYS A 923 5.39 33.84 10.30
C LYS A 923 5.35 35.36 10.04
N GLU A 924 6.44 36.00 9.65
CA GLU A 924 6.39 37.37 9.09
C GLU A 924 5.93 37.42 7.62
N GLY A 925 5.92 36.29 6.91
CA GLY A 925 5.70 36.17 5.45
C GLY A 925 4.26 36.39 4.97
N ILE A 926 3.42 37.03 5.79
CA ILE A 926 1.94 37.05 5.66
C ILE A 926 1.38 38.20 4.81
N LYS A 927 2.23 38.92 4.05
CA LYS A 927 1.85 40.17 3.38
C LYS A 927 2.09 40.18 1.87
N SER A 928 1.10 40.65 1.11
CA SER A 928 1.22 40.99 -0.32
C SER A 928 0.82 42.45 -0.55
N LYS A 929 1.62 43.19 -1.35
CA LYS A 929 1.45 44.63 -1.62
C LYS A 929 1.21 45.49 -0.36
N GLY A 930 1.79 45.09 0.78
CA GLY A 930 1.66 45.75 2.09
C GLY A 930 0.51 45.27 2.98
N THR A 931 -0.50 44.62 2.40
CA THR A 931 -1.71 44.11 3.09
C THR A 931 -1.50 42.69 3.60
N VAL A 932 -2.06 42.36 4.77
CA VAL A 932 -2.04 40.98 5.32
C VAL A 932 -3.09 40.14 4.60
N LEU A 933 -2.75 38.91 4.21
CA LEU A 933 -3.68 37.97 3.58
C LEU A 933 -3.94 36.77 4.51
N PRO A 934 -5.20 36.46 4.90
CA PRO A 934 -5.50 35.36 5.81
C PRO A 934 -4.96 34.00 5.37
N GLY A 935 -5.08 33.64 4.09
CA GLY A 935 -4.51 32.39 3.56
C GLY A 935 -2.99 32.30 3.66
N LEU A 936 -2.27 33.43 3.67
CA LEU A 936 -0.84 33.44 3.98
C LEU A 936 -0.56 33.35 5.49
N VAL A 937 -1.50 33.73 6.37
CA VAL A 937 -1.35 33.49 7.81
C VAL A 937 -1.43 31.99 8.07
N HIS A 938 -2.52 31.34 7.63
CA HIS A 938 -2.73 29.91 7.82
C HIS A 938 -1.58 29.08 7.24
N ARG A 939 -1.21 29.28 5.96
CA ARG A 939 -0.06 28.58 5.36
C ARG A 939 1.25 28.77 6.13
N ARG A 940 1.51 29.96 6.68
CA ARG A 940 2.74 30.22 7.48
C ARG A 940 2.66 29.62 8.89
N ASP A 941 1.46 29.34 9.39
CA ASP A 941 1.25 28.53 10.60
C ASP A 941 1.42 27.03 10.26
N ASP A 942 0.73 26.53 9.24
CA ASP A 942 0.77 25.12 8.79
C ASP A 942 2.20 24.69 8.39
N GLU A 943 2.96 25.52 7.67
CA GLU A 943 4.38 25.25 7.33
C GLU A 943 5.29 25.17 8.57
N VAL A 944 5.02 25.97 9.61
CA VAL A 944 5.76 25.91 10.88
C VAL A 944 5.35 24.69 11.69
N ASN A 945 4.08 24.33 11.69
CA ASN A 945 3.57 23.13 12.34
C ASN A 945 4.13 21.86 11.66
N LEU A 946 4.27 21.85 10.34
CA LEU A 946 4.95 20.77 9.62
C LEU A 946 6.44 20.69 10.00
N TYR A 947 7.15 21.81 10.09
CA TYR A 947 8.57 21.82 10.47
C TYR A 947 8.81 21.40 11.93
N GLN A 948 8.05 21.94 12.89
CA GLN A 948 8.26 21.76 14.33
C GLN A 948 7.52 20.55 14.92
N GLU A 949 6.44 20.09 14.27
CA GLU A 949 5.50 19.12 14.85
C GLU A 949 5.12 17.97 13.89
N GLY A 950 5.61 17.99 12.65
CA GLY A 950 5.40 16.92 11.67
C GLY A 950 3.98 16.78 11.13
N ARG A 951 3.08 17.76 11.40
CA ARG A 951 1.69 17.70 10.95
C ARG A 951 1.55 18.16 9.49
N TYR A 952 1.13 17.25 8.62
CA TYR A 952 0.66 17.56 7.27
C TYR A 952 -0.81 18.01 7.35
N GLU A 953 -1.02 19.31 7.52
CA GLU A 953 -2.33 19.91 7.74
C GLU A 953 -2.55 21.15 6.86
N MET A 954 -3.81 21.49 6.61
CA MET A 954 -4.22 22.70 5.89
C MET A 954 -5.25 23.44 6.73
N ASN A 955 -4.94 24.65 7.18
CA ASN A 955 -5.70 25.41 8.17
C ASN A 955 -5.96 24.61 9.47
N GLY A 956 -5.02 23.75 9.89
CA GLY A 956 -5.17 22.88 11.07
C GLY A 956 -6.08 21.65 10.88
N VAL A 957 -6.44 21.27 9.64
CA VAL A 957 -7.12 20.00 9.32
C VAL A 957 -6.12 19.04 8.66
N PRO A 958 -5.95 17.79 9.14
CA PRO A 958 -5.04 16.82 8.50
C PRO A 958 -5.37 16.58 7.03
N ILE A 959 -4.33 16.46 6.20
CA ILE A 959 -4.45 16.17 4.76
C ILE A 959 -4.53 14.65 4.57
N ASN A 960 -5.67 14.17 4.05
CA ASN A 960 -5.86 12.78 3.66
C ASN A 960 -5.60 12.59 2.16
N HIS A 961 -5.13 11.41 1.77
CA HIS A 961 -4.98 11.00 0.37
C HIS A 961 -6.20 10.17 -0.05
N GLU A 962 -7.30 10.85 -0.37
CA GLU A 962 -8.47 10.27 -1.06
C GLU A 962 -8.30 10.29 -2.59
#